data_AF-A0A843UJ62-F1
#
_entry.id   AF-A0A843UJ62-F1
#
_cell.length_a   1.000
_cell.length_b   1.000
_cell.length_c   1.000
_cell.angle_alpha   90.00
_cell.angle_beta   90.00
_cell.angle_gamma   90.00
#
_symmetry.space_group_name_H-M   'P 1'
#
loop_
_entity.id
_entity.type
_entity.pdbx_description
1 polymer ?
#
loop_
_entity_poly.entity_id
_entity_poly.type
_entity_poly.pdbx_seq_one_letter_code
_entity_poly.pdbx_strand_id
1 'polypeptide(L)'
;EKFCVRQVVGDPSLIFKQRSFITDAARALDKAKMMRFDEKSGNFYCTELGRIASHFYIQYSSVETYNEMLKRHMNDSEVINMVSHSSEFENIVVRDEEQDELEKLIKSSCPVEVKGGPSNKHGKVAILIQVYISRGSIESFSLISDAAYISASLARIMRALFEICLRRGWCEMTSFMLEYCKAVDRQIWPHQHPLRQFDRDISADVCSVPKKEIFCCCFSVILRKLEERDADLDHLCEMEEKDIGILIRYIPGGKLIKQYLGYFPWISLSANVSPITRTVIKVDLLITPDFVWKDRFHGAAERFWILVEFLIDTFLVQSVGIMDGRVGRLRSESADSESGRPLATRLWGGTPTPPMRLVSKFHCPDLARLGATQPDSDPTQGRDRLGPTQPPDPTLPSLILEYSSFPPILEQDSENDHIYHSELFTLTKKMAKGVSQKISFTVPIFEPHPPQYFIRAISDSWLHAEAFHAISFHNLTLPETQISHTELLDLKPLPVSALGNEYYEGLYRFSHFNPIQTQAFHVLYHTDTNVLLGAPTGSGKTISAELAMFRLFNTQPDMKCQVLKIRLLQVIYIAPLKALVRERMIDWRKRLVAQLGKKMVEMTGDITPDLVALLSADIIISTPEKWDGISRSWHNRAYVMKAIRVVVY
;
A
#
# COMPACT_ATOMS: atom_id res chain seq x y z
N GLU A 1 44.14 15.96 7.95
CA GLU A 1 44.47 15.41 9.29
C GLU A 1 45.92 14.96 9.31
N LYS A 2 46.71 15.33 10.34
CA LYS A 2 48.11 14.88 10.47
C LYS A 2 48.14 13.68 11.40
N PHE A 3 48.53 12.51 10.87
CA PHE A 3 48.66 11.27 11.63
C PHE A 3 49.72 11.44 12.74
N CYS A 4 49.35 11.21 14.00
CA CYS A 4 50.32 11.20 15.08
C CYS A 4 51.04 9.84 15.05
N VAL A 5 52.36 9.84 14.83
CA VAL A 5 53.21 8.64 14.75
C VAL A 5 53.00 7.69 15.94
N ARG A 6 52.63 8.24 17.13
CA ARG A 6 52.32 7.46 18.33
C ARG A 6 51.05 6.60 18.22
N GLN A 7 50.04 7.00 17.46
CA GLN A 7 48.79 6.25 17.31
C GLN A 7 48.97 5.03 16.39
N VAL A 8 49.80 5.15 15.35
CA VAL A 8 50.10 4.06 14.41
C VAL A 8 50.94 2.96 15.08
N VAL A 9 51.79 3.31 16.06
CA VAL A 9 52.57 2.34 16.83
C VAL A 9 51.68 1.49 17.76
N GLY A 10 50.57 2.04 18.26
CA GLY A 10 49.62 1.34 19.14
C GLY A 10 48.48 0.60 18.41
N ASP A 11 48.16 1.00 17.18
CA ASP A 11 47.16 0.36 16.31
C ASP A 11 47.69 0.28 14.87
N PRO A 12 48.63 -0.65 14.58
CA PRO A 12 49.31 -0.72 13.28
C PRO A 12 48.37 -1.02 12.11
N SER A 13 47.27 -1.74 12.38
CA SER A 13 46.23 -2.06 11.41
C SER A 13 45.09 -1.04 11.37
N LEU A 14 45.13 0.00 12.22
CA LEU A 14 44.12 1.06 12.33
C LEU A 14 42.70 0.56 12.63
N ILE A 15 42.54 -0.65 13.20
CA ILE A 15 41.23 -1.27 13.43
C ILE A 15 40.44 -0.50 14.49
N PHE A 16 41.10 -0.09 15.58
CA PHE A 16 40.44 0.68 16.64
C PHE A 16 40.07 2.07 16.13
N LYS A 17 40.94 2.69 15.34
CA LYS A 17 40.65 4.00 14.77
C LYS A 17 39.51 3.94 13.75
N GLN A 18 39.49 2.93 12.89
CA GLN A 18 38.40 2.69 11.95
C GLN A 18 37.07 2.46 12.69
N ARG A 19 37.09 1.63 13.74
CA ARG A 19 35.90 1.38 14.56
C ARG A 19 35.39 2.67 15.21
N SER A 20 36.26 3.53 15.73
CA SER A 20 35.89 4.84 16.25
C SER A 20 35.16 5.68 15.20
N PHE A 21 35.72 5.80 13.99
CA PHE A 21 35.09 6.57 12.92
C PHE A 21 33.74 6.01 12.49
N ILE A 22 33.62 4.68 12.38
CA ILE A 22 32.34 4.02 12.07
C ILE A 22 31.32 4.30 13.18
N THR A 23 31.71 4.17 14.45
CA THR A 23 30.84 4.42 15.60
C THR A 23 30.38 5.87 15.66
N ASP A 24 31.28 6.84 15.43
CA ASP A 24 30.93 8.26 15.46
C ASP A 24 29.99 8.64 14.30
N ALA A 25 30.25 8.10 13.10
CA ALA A 25 29.35 8.26 11.96
C ALA A 25 27.98 7.58 12.21
N ALA A 26 27.96 6.40 12.80
CA ALA A 26 26.73 5.67 13.11
C ALA A 26 25.86 6.43 14.14
N ARG A 27 26.48 7.03 15.16
CA ARG A 27 25.79 7.90 16.12
C ARG A 27 25.18 9.13 15.46
N ALA A 28 25.89 9.77 14.55
CA ALA A 28 25.37 10.91 13.80
C ALA A 28 24.14 10.50 12.97
N LEU A 29 24.25 9.39 12.21
CA LEU A 29 23.15 8.87 11.40
C LEU A 29 21.92 8.46 12.24
N ASP A 30 22.12 7.89 13.44
CA ASP A 30 21.03 7.55 14.35
C ASP A 30 20.36 8.79 14.95
N LYS A 31 21.15 9.81 15.32
CA LYS A 31 20.63 11.10 15.78
C LYS A 31 19.74 11.76 14.70
N ALA A 32 20.14 11.69 13.43
CA ALA A 32 19.35 12.17 12.29
C ALA A 32 18.22 11.22 11.84
N LYS A 33 17.98 10.12 12.56
CA LYS A 33 16.94 9.10 12.26
C LYS A 33 17.11 8.40 10.91
N MET A 34 18.31 8.45 10.30
CA MET A 34 18.62 7.79 9.02
C MET A 34 19.00 6.31 9.19
N MET A 35 19.36 5.91 10.39
CA MET A 35 19.70 4.54 10.76
C MET A 35 19.31 4.33 12.21
N ARG A 36 19.16 3.10 12.69
CA ARG A 36 19.20 2.78 14.12
C ARG A 36 20.50 2.07 14.42
N PHE A 37 21.22 2.56 15.42
CA PHE A 37 22.48 1.99 15.84
C PHE A 37 22.37 1.44 17.26
N ASP A 38 22.47 0.12 17.40
CA ASP A 38 22.56 -0.50 18.72
C ASP A 38 24.02 -0.55 19.16
N GLU A 39 24.41 0.37 20.06
CA GLU A 39 25.80 0.46 20.55
C GLU A 39 26.28 -0.81 21.24
N LYS A 40 25.37 -1.61 21.83
CA LYS A 40 25.74 -2.80 22.60
C LYS A 40 26.14 -3.95 21.67
N SER A 41 25.32 -4.22 20.65
CA SER A 41 25.59 -5.28 19.68
C SER A 41 26.51 -4.81 18.54
N GLY A 42 26.58 -3.50 18.29
CA GLY A 42 27.24 -2.94 17.11
C GLY A 42 26.43 -3.09 15.83
N ASN A 43 25.16 -3.50 15.91
CA ASN A 43 24.31 -3.73 14.75
C ASN A 43 23.70 -2.43 14.21
N PHE A 44 23.50 -2.40 12.90
CA PHE A 44 22.85 -1.32 12.18
C PHE A 44 21.50 -1.79 11.64
N TYR A 45 20.46 -0.98 11.81
CA TYR A 45 19.16 -1.20 11.19
C TYR A 45 18.82 -0.01 10.29
N CYS A 46 18.57 -0.28 9.01
CA CYS A 46 18.22 0.77 8.05
C CYS A 46 16.83 1.34 8.37
N THR A 47 16.69 2.66 8.32
CA THR A 47 15.37 3.32 8.32
C THR A 47 14.95 3.68 6.90
N GLU A 48 13.65 3.89 6.68
CA GLU A 48 13.14 4.38 5.39
C GLU A 48 13.72 5.75 5.04
N LEU A 49 13.91 6.64 6.02
CA LEU A 49 14.53 7.95 5.80
C LEU A 49 15.97 7.80 5.26
N GLY A 50 16.77 6.91 5.83
CA GLY A 50 18.11 6.62 5.33
C GLY A 50 18.12 6.01 3.94
N ARG A 51 17.18 5.10 3.65
CA ARG A 51 17.00 4.51 2.31
C ARG A 51 16.68 5.58 1.27
N ILE A 52 15.75 6.49 1.57
CA ILE A 52 15.37 7.60 0.69
C ILE A 52 16.59 8.51 0.44
N ALA A 53 17.25 8.96 1.51
CA ALA A 53 18.42 9.83 1.39
C ALA A 53 19.53 9.20 0.54
N SER A 54 19.80 7.90 0.73
CA SER A 54 20.77 7.16 -0.10
C SER A 54 20.31 7.03 -1.56
N HIS A 55 19.04 6.73 -1.80
CA HIS A 55 18.50 6.53 -3.15
C HIS A 55 18.53 7.82 -3.99
N PHE A 56 18.24 8.96 -3.37
CA PHE A 56 18.22 10.26 -4.04
C PHE A 56 19.53 11.06 -3.89
N TYR A 57 20.56 10.46 -3.29
CA TYR A 57 21.88 11.07 -3.08
C TYR A 57 21.82 12.39 -2.29
N ILE A 58 20.97 12.45 -1.26
CA ILE A 58 20.80 13.62 -0.40
C ILE A 58 21.86 13.61 0.71
N GLN A 59 22.44 14.78 1.00
CA GLN A 59 23.44 14.91 2.05
C GLN A 59 22.83 14.74 3.45
N TYR A 60 23.61 14.16 4.38
CA TYR A 60 23.23 13.99 5.79
C TYR A 60 22.71 15.29 6.44
N SER A 61 23.44 16.39 6.23
CA SER A 61 23.11 17.70 6.79
C SER A 61 21.79 18.25 6.25
N SER A 62 21.46 18.02 4.97
CA SER A 62 20.15 18.36 4.41
C SER A 62 19.02 17.57 5.07
N VAL A 63 19.24 16.29 5.37
CA VAL A 63 18.26 15.47 6.09
C VAL A 63 18.02 15.98 7.51
N GLU A 64 19.06 16.44 8.21
CA GLU A 64 18.89 17.13 9.51
C GLU A 64 18.01 18.37 9.36
N THR A 65 18.31 19.25 8.40
CA THR A 65 17.50 20.44 8.10
C THR A 65 16.04 20.09 7.83
N TYR A 66 15.78 19.07 6.99
CA TYR A 66 14.41 18.66 6.67
C TYR A 66 13.69 18.06 7.86
N ASN A 67 14.37 17.32 8.74
CA ASN A 67 13.76 16.81 9.96
C ASN A 67 13.31 17.91 10.91
N GLU A 68 13.95 19.08 10.90
CA GLU A 68 13.60 20.24 11.71
C GLU A 68 12.52 21.12 11.05
N MET A 69 12.60 21.32 9.72
CA MET A 69 11.74 22.28 9.01
C MET A 69 10.45 21.68 8.42
N LEU A 70 10.45 20.39 8.05
CA LEU A 70 9.33 19.76 7.34
C LEU A 70 8.17 19.47 8.31
N LYS A 71 6.98 20.02 7.99
CA LYS A 71 5.76 19.91 8.81
C LYS A 71 4.63 19.21 8.03
N ARG A 72 3.58 18.77 8.75
CA ARG A 72 2.37 18.16 8.17
C ARG A 72 1.66 19.07 7.17
N HIS A 73 1.65 20.37 7.42
CA HIS A 73 1.10 21.37 6.51
C HIS A 73 2.12 22.49 6.33
N MET A 74 2.41 22.82 5.08
CA MET A 74 3.30 23.92 4.69
C MET A 74 2.71 24.60 3.46
N ASN A 75 2.94 25.90 3.31
CA ASN A 75 2.58 26.63 2.11
C ASN A 75 3.73 26.67 1.08
N ASP A 76 3.45 27.21 -0.11
CA ASP A 76 4.41 27.36 -1.21
C ASP A 76 5.73 28.04 -0.77
N SER A 77 5.62 29.15 -0.04
CA SER A 77 6.78 29.93 0.41
C SER A 77 7.64 29.15 1.41
N GLU A 78 6.99 28.40 2.30
CA GLU A 78 7.67 27.58 3.30
C GLU A 78 8.42 26.41 2.68
N VAL A 79 7.85 25.74 1.68
CA VAL A 79 8.52 24.64 0.97
C VAL A 79 9.73 25.14 0.19
N ILE A 80 9.57 26.22 -0.60
CA ILE A 80 10.69 26.79 -1.36
C ILE A 80 11.80 27.26 -0.40
N ASN A 81 11.43 27.87 0.73
CA ASN A 81 12.38 28.29 1.74
C ASN A 81 13.07 27.09 2.43
N MET A 82 12.36 26.00 2.71
CA MET A 82 12.98 24.80 3.29
C MET A 82 13.98 24.17 2.32
N VAL A 83 13.62 24.07 1.03
CA VAL A 83 14.52 23.55 -0.02
C VAL A 83 15.72 24.48 -0.22
N SER A 84 15.58 25.79 -0.05
CA SER A 84 16.73 26.71 -0.16
C SER A 84 17.76 26.57 0.97
N HIS A 85 17.42 25.89 2.07
CA HIS A 85 18.34 25.58 3.18
C HIS A 85 19.09 24.25 3.00
N SER A 86 18.93 23.58 1.86
CA SER A 86 19.64 22.32 1.55
C SER A 86 21.15 22.55 1.45
N SER A 87 21.94 21.64 2.02
CA SER A 87 23.41 21.69 1.97
C SER A 87 23.97 21.50 0.56
N GLU A 88 23.19 20.93 -0.36
CA GLU A 88 23.50 20.90 -1.79
C GLU A 88 23.72 22.31 -2.37
N PHE A 89 23.21 23.37 -1.73
CA PHE A 89 23.37 24.76 -2.16
C PHE A 89 24.35 25.55 -1.29
N GLU A 90 25.18 24.86 -0.49
CA GLU A 90 26.10 25.52 0.44
C GLU A 90 27.15 26.38 -0.27
N ASN A 91 27.53 26.05 -1.50
CA ASN A 91 28.55 26.79 -2.25
C ASN A 91 28.02 28.04 -2.98
N ILE A 92 26.71 28.32 -2.91
CA ILE A 92 26.14 29.53 -3.50
C ILE A 92 26.55 30.76 -2.68
N VAL A 93 27.07 31.77 -3.37
CA VAL A 93 27.51 33.04 -2.79
C VAL A 93 26.64 34.16 -3.34
N VAL A 94 26.28 35.12 -2.48
CA VAL A 94 25.59 36.35 -2.88
C VAL A 94 26.62 37.38 -3.30
N ARG A 95 26.41 38.00 -4.46
CA ARG A 95 27.29 39.03 -5.00
C ARG A 95 26.53 40.36 -5.12
N ASP A 96 27.24 41.48 -5.09
CA ASP A 96 26.62 42.81 -5.12
C ASP A 96 26.17 43.17 -6.54
N GLU A 97 26.93 42.77 -7.56
CA GLU A 97 26.67 43.07 -8.98
C GLU A 97 25.41 42.40 -9.55
N GLU A 98 24.83 41.43 -8.85
CA GLU A 98 23.63 40.69 -9.26
C GLU A 98 22.36 41.13 -8.51
N GLN A 99 22.46 42.01 -7.51
CA GLN A 99 21.33 42.40 -6.64
C GLN A 99 20.18 43.06 -7.41
N ASP A 100 20.50 44.01 -8.28
CA ASP A 100 19.50 44.73 -9.09
C ASP A 100 18.72 43.77 -10.01
N GLU A 101 19.41 42.78 -10.57
CA GLU A 101 18.78 41.76 -11.39
C GLU A 101 17.90 40.83 -10.56
N LEU A 102 18.36 40.41 -9.37
CA LEU A 102 17.56 39.60 -8.44
C LEU A 102 16.28 40.34 -8.02
N GLU A 103 16.35 41.64 -7.74
CA GLU A 103 15.16 42.46 -7.43
C GLU A 103 14.18 42.55 -8.61
N LYS A 104 14.70 42.66 -9.84
CA LYS A 104 13.88 42.62 -11.06
C LYS A 104 13.20 41.26 -11.22
N LEU A 105 13.92 40.16 -11.00
CA LEU A 105 13.42 38.79 -11.11
C LEU A 105 12.35 38.46 -10.07
N ILE A 106 12.47 38.99 -8.84
CA ILE A 106 11.43 38.87 -7.82
C ILE A 106 10.10 39.43 -8.35
N LYS A 107 10.13 40.60 -8.99
CA LYS A 107 8.92 41.27 -9.48
C LYS A 107 8.35 40.64 -10.76
N SER A 108 9.21 40.09 -11.63
CA SER A 108 8.78 39.58 -12.94
C SER A 108 8.44 38.09 -12.97
N SER A 109 9.08 37.29 -12.12
CA SER A 109 9.13 35.83 -12.31
C SER A 109 8.90 35.01 -11.04
N CYS A 110 8.78 35.65 -9.87
CA CYS A 110 8.53 34.96 -8.60
C CYS A 110 7.07 35.18 -8.17
N PRO A 111 6.17 34.20 -8.36
CA PRO A 111 4.79 34.32 -7.90
C PRO A 111 4.65 34.14 -6.38
N VAL A 112 5.66 33.57 -5.71
CA VAL A 112 5.64 33.24 -4.28
C VAL A 112 6.57 34.17 -3.51
N GLU A 113 6.15 34.57 -2.30
CA GLU A 113 6.97 35.40 -1.42
C GLU A 113 8.32 34.76 -1.09
N VAL A 114 9.40 35.52 -1.32
CA VAL A 114 10.78 35.11 -1.04
C VAL A 114 11.16 35.51 0.38
N LYS A 115 11.24 34.54 1.29
CA LYS A 115 11.75 34.77 2.63
C LYS A 115 13.24 35.11 2.59
N GLY A 116 13.63 36.21 3.26
CA GLY A 116 15.02 36.64 3.38
C GLY A 116 15.54 37.58 2.29
N GLY A 117 14.80 37.81 1.20
CA GLY A 117 15.17 38.78 0.15
C GLY A 117 16.42 38.41 -0.68
N PRO A 118 16.86 39.28 -1.61
CA PRO A 118 17.94 38.99 -2.56
C PRO A 118 19.35 39.02 -1.94
N SER A 119 19.50 39.65 -0.77
CA SER A 119 20.76 39.78 -0.05
C SER A 119 21.12 38.55 0.80
N ASN A 120 20.14 37.68 1.08
CA ASN A 120 20.37 36.42 1.79
C ASN A 120 20.67 35.31 0.78
N LYS A 121 21.67 34.46 1.08
CA LYS A 121 21.99 33.25 0.31
C LYS A 121 20.77 32.37 0.06
N HIS A 122 19.99 32.09 1.11
CA HIS A 122 18.79 31.25 1.00
C HIS A 122 17.69 31.94 0.18
N GLY A 123 17.62 33.27 0.24
CA GLY A 123 16.71 34.05 -0.58
C GLY A 123 17.11 34.04 -2.06
N LYS A 124 18.42 34.20 -2.36
CA LYS A 124 18.96 34.02 -3.72
C LYS A 124 18.62 32.65 -4.30
N VAL A 125 18.85 31.57 -3.54
CA VAL A 125 18.49 30.21 -3.98
C VAL A 125 16.98 30.08 -4.21
N ALA A 126 16.15 30.61 -3.32
CA ALA A 126 14.70 30.61 -3.47
C ALA A 126 14.23 31.36 -4.74
N ILE A 127 14.82 32.52 -5.05
CA ILE A 127 14.55 33.28 -6.28
C ILE A 127 14.90 32.44 -7.50
N LEU A 128 16.09 31.83 -7.52
CA LEU A 128 16.55 31.05 -8.66
C LEU A 128 15.71 29.78 -8.89
N ILE A 129 15.20 29.15 -7.82
CA ILE A 129 14.22 28.05 -7.91
C ILE A 129 12.94 28.54 -8.60
N GLN A 130 12.39 29.68 -8.17
CA GLN A 130 11.17 30.23 -8.76
C GLN A 130 11.37 30.65 -10.22
N VAL A 131 12.49 31.29 -10.53
CA VAL A 131 12.86 31.68 -11.90
C VAL A 131 13.00 30.45 -12.81
N TYR A 132 13.56 29.35 -12.30
CA TYR A 132 13.66 28.10 -13.03
C TYR A 132 12.28 27.52 -13.38
N ILE A 133 11.35 27.47 -12.42
CA ILE A 133 9.98 26.98 -12.67
C ILE A 133 9.23 27.91 -13.63
N SER A 134 9.38 29.24 -13.46
CA SER A 134 8.75 30.25 -14.31
C SER A 134 9.36 30.39 -15.71
N ARG A 135 10.50 29.73 -15.98
CA ARG A 135 11.31 29.93 -17.20
C ARG A 135 11.69 31.40 -17.42
N GLY A 136 12.02 32.10 -16.34
CA GLY A 136 12.41 33.51 -16.38
C GLY A 136 13.73 33.71 -17.12
N SER A 137 13.86 34.86 -17.79
CA SER A 137 15.08 35.24 -18.49
C SER A 137 16.10 35.80 -17.50
N ILE A 138 17.30 35.21 -17.47
CA ILE A 138 18.44 35.69 -16.68
C ILE A 138 19.47 36.27 -17.65
N GLU A 139 19.98 37.45 -17.35
CA GLU A 139 20.96 38.21 -18.14
C GLU A 139 22.38 37.98 -17.61
N SER A 140 22.60 37.95 -16.28
CA SER A 140 23.94 37.76 -15.71
C SER A 140 24.44 36.32 -15.82
N PHE A 141 25.64 36.14 -16.39
CA PHE A 141 26.30 34.84 -16.52
C PHE A 141 26.52 34.12 -15.18
N SER A 142 26.76 34.89 -14.11
CA SER A 142 26.95 34.32 -12.76
C SER A 142 25.67 33.67 -12.24
N LEU A 143 24.52 34.34 -12.38
CA LEU A 143 23.20 33.82 -12.01
C LEU A 143 22.78 32.64 -12.90
N ILE A 144 23.12 32.66 -14.19
CA ILE A 144 22.87 31.52 -15.10
C ILE A 144 23.60 30.26 -14.59
N SER A 145 24.87 30.40 -14.21
CA SER A 145 25.67 29.30 -13.66
C SER A 145 25.09 28.79 -12.33
N ASP A 146 24.72 29.70 -11.43
CA ASP A 146 24.13 29.34 -10.14
C ASP A 146 22.76 28.64 -10.32
N ALA A 147 21.92 29.10 -11.26
CA ALA A 147 20.64 28.47 -11.59
C ALA A 147 20.81 27.07 -12.21
N ALA A 148 21.81 26.88 -13.08
CA ALA A 148 22.15 25.57 -13.62
C ALA A 148 22.61 24.60 -12.52
N TYR A 149 23.39 25.07 -11.56
CA TYR A 149 23.81 24.27 -10.41
C TYR A 149 22.62 23.87 -9.51
N ILE A 150 21.72 24.82 -9.22
CA ILE A 150 20.53 24.56 -8.41
C ILE A 150 19.59 23.55 -9.10
N SER A 151 19.27 23.79 -10.37
CA SER A 151 18.36 22.93 -11.14
C SER A 151 18.86 21.49 -11.29
N ALA A 152 20.18 21.26 -11.32
CA ALA A 152 20.76 19.92 -11.38
C ALA A 152 20.44 19.04 -10.15
N SER A 153 20.21 19.65 -8.97
CA SER A 153 19.87 18.93 -7.74
C SER A 153 18.41 19.09 -7.30
N LEU A 154 17.71 20.10 -7.79
CA LEU A 154 16.35 20.44 -7.34
C LEU A 154 15.37 19.27 -7.52
N ALA A 155 15.32 18.64 -8.70
CA ALA A 155 14.35 17.56 -8.97
C ALA A 155 14.51 16.37 -8.01
N ARG A 156 15.74 15.92 -7.76
CA ARG A 156 16.01 14.81 -6.82
C ARG A 156 15.72 15.16 -5.37
N ILE A 157 15.95 16.42 -4.95
CA ILE A 157 15.60 16.91 -3.62
C ILE A 157 14.09 16.91 -3.43
N MET A 158 13.34 17.49 -4.38
CA MET A 158 11.87 17.52 -4.32
C MET A 158 11.30 16.10 -4.27
N ARG A 159 11.87 15.18 -5.06
CA ARG A 159 11.42 13.79 -5.09
C ARG A 159 11.72 13.03 -3.80
N ALA A 160 12.87 13.29 -3.17
CA ALA A 160 13.19 12.74 -1.86
C ALA A 160 12.20 13.23 -0.78
N LEU A 161 11.88 14.53 -0.80
CA LEU A 161 10.92 15.14 0.13
C LEU A 161 9.50 14.59 -0.06
N PHE A 162 9.06 14.40 -1.31
CA PHE A 162 7.81 13.69 -1.62
C PHE A 162 7.78 12.29 -1.01
N GLU A 163 8.83 11.49 -1.22
CA GLU A 163 8.88 10.12 -0.69
C GLU A 163 8.92 10.12 0.85
N ILE A 164 9.57 11.10 1.48
CA ILE A 164 9.54 11.27 2.95
C ILE A 164 8.10 11.53 3.42
N CYS A 165 7.36 12.42 2.77
CA CYS A 165 5.96 12.72 3.14
C CYS A 165 5.06 11.50 2.94
N LEU A 166 5.25 10.77 1.84
CA LEU A 166 4.52 9.55 1.53
C LEU A 166 4.72 8.47 2.62
N ARG A 167 5.98 8.23 3.04
CA ARG A 167 6.28 7.25 4.11
C ARG A 167 5.82 7.69 5.49
N ARG A 168 5.71 8.99 5.74
CA ARG A 168 5.11 9.55 6.96
C ARG A 168 3.58 9.48 6.94
N GLY A 169 2.98 9.23 5.78
CA GLY A 169 1.54 9.12 5.60
C GLY A 169 0.80 10.45 5.68
N TRP A 170 1.47 11.59 5.46
CA TRP A 170 0.85 12.92 5.47
C TRP A 170 0.20 13.18 4.11
N CYS A 171 -1.11 13.07 4.00
CA CYS A 171 -1.75 12.98 2.69
C CYS A 171 -1.69 14.30 1.93
N GLU A 172 -2.12 15.39 2.57
CA GLU A 172 -2.10 16.71 1.96
C GLU A 172 -0.69 17.10 1.51
N MET A 173 0.30 16.94 2.40
CA MET A 173 1.69 17.27 2.10
C MET A 173 2.27 16.38 0.99
N THR A 174 1.86 15.11 0.92
CA THR A 174 2.30 14.19 -0.13
C THR A 174 1.79 14.64 -1.50
N SER A 175 0.51 14.97 -1.60
CA SER A 175 -0.07 15.51 -2.83
C SER A 175 0.59 16.83 -3.23
N PHE A 176 0.77 17.74 -2.27
CA PHE A 176 1.43 19.03 -2.47
C PHE A 176 2.88 18.89 -2.96
N MET A 177 3.68 18.03 -2.31
CA MET A 177 5.06 17.76 -2.74
C MET A 177 5.11 17.10 -4.12
N LEU A 178 4.15 16.23 -4.46
CA LEU A 178 4.06 15.61 -5.78
C LEU A 178 3.76 16.65 -6.88
N GLU A 179 2.86 17.60 -6.62
CA GLU A 179 2.62 18.73 -7.53
C GLU A 179 3.88 19.54 -7.77
N TYR A 180 4.65 19.81 -6.72
CA TYR A 180 5.91 20.52 -6.84
C TYR A 180 7.00 19.72 -7.57
N CYS A 181 7.06 18.39 -7.41
CA CYS A 181 7.93 17.54 -8.22
C CYS A 181 7.62 17.74 -9.72
N LYS A 182 6.34 17.65 -10.08
CA LYS A 182 5.89 17.87 -11.46
C LYS A 182 6.15 19.30 -11.93
N ALA A 183 5.98 20.29 -11.04
CA ALA A 183 6.21 21.69 -11.36
C ALA A 183 7.68 21.96 -11.73
N VAL A 184 8.61 21.37 -10.98
CA VAL A 184 10.05 21.44 -11.27
C VAL A 184 10.40 20.70 -12.57
N ASP A 185 9.88 19.49 -12.76
CA ASP A 185 10.19 18.67 -13.94
C ASP A 185 9.64 19.28 -15.24
N ARG A 186 8.43 19.86 -15.18
CA ARG A 186 7.75 20.46 -16.33
C ARG A 186 8.06 21.95 -16.49
N GLN A 187 8.61 22.60 -15.46
CA GLN A 187 8.76 24.06 -15.36
C GLN A 187 7.42 24.78 -15.62
N ILE A 188 6.41 24.40 -14.85
CA ILE A 188 5.03 24.92 -14.89
C ILE A 188 4.53 24.98 -13.46
N TRP A 189 3.92 26.08 -13.05
CA TRP A 189 3.36 26.19 -11.70
C TRP A 189 2.05 25.43 -11.56
N PRO A 190 1.74 24.85 -10.38
CA PRO A 190 0.48 24.15 -10.15
C PRO A 190 -0.77 25.02 -10.40
N HIS A 191 -0.70 26.32 -10.12
CA HIS A 191 -1.82 27.25 -10.36
C HIS A 191 -2.02 27.65 -11.83
N GLN A 192 -1.12 27.26 -12.74
CA GLN A 192 -1.25 27.60 -14.16
C GLN A 192 -2.08 26.56 -14.91
N HIS A 193 -2.57 26.94 -16.10
CA HIS A 193 -3.47 26.09 -16.87
C HIS A 193 -2.78 24.77 -17.30
N PRO A 194 -3.42 23.59 -17.12
CA PRO A 194 -2.76 22.29 -17.33
C PRO A 194 -2.29 22.04 -18.77
N LEU A 195 -2.96 22.65 -19.76
CA LEU A 195 -2.55 22.58 -21.17
C LEU A 195 -1.18 23.21 -21.46
N ARG A 196 -0.59 23.99 -20.53
CA ARG A 196 0.81 24.43 -20.63
C ARG A 196 1.79 23.27 -20.73
N GLN A 197 1.40 22.08 -20.30
CA GLN A 197 2.23 20.87 -20.42
C GLN A 197 2.52 20.49 -21.87
N PHE A 198 1.73 20.99 -22.83
CA PHE A 198 1.95 20.82 -24.27
C PHE A 198 2.73 21.98 -24.94
N ASP A 199 3.04 23.05 -24.21
CA ASP A 199 3.55 24.32 -24.77
C ASP A 199 4.89 24.19 -25.50
N ARG A 200 5.79 23.30 -25.04
CA ARG A 200 7.09 23.04 -25.68
C ARG A 200 6.96 22.51 -27.11
N ASP A 201 5.88 21.79 -27.41
CA ASP A 201 5.70 21.08 -28.67
C ASP A 201 4.83 21.85 -29.68
N ILE A 202 3.89 22.67 -29.19
CA ILE A 202 2.96 23.40 -30.06
C ILE A 202 3.64 24.55 -30.80
N SER A 203 4.70 25.10 -30.20
CA SER A 203 5.57 26.08 -30.84
C SER A 203 6.23 25.54 -32.12
N ALA A 204 6.40 24.20 -32.27
CA ALA A 204 6.99 23.59 -33.46
C ALA A 204 5.95 23.26 -34.57
N ASP A 205 4.75 22.79 -34.20
CA ASP A 205 3.74 22.39 -35.19
C ASP A 205 3.04 23.60 -35.85
N VAL A 206 2.94 24.73 -35.15
CA VAL A 206 2.40 26.00 -35.69
C VAL A 206 3.39 26.73 -36.61
N CYS A 207 4.68 26.38 -36.60
CA CYS A 207 5.69 26.95 -37.50
C CYS A 207 5.52 26.56 -38.99
N SER A 208 4.59 25.65 -39.30
CA SER A 208 4.22 25.32 -40.69
C SER A 208 3.27 26.35 -41.33
N VAL A 209 2.80 27.34 -40.57
CA VAL A 209 1.88 28.39 -41.05
C VAL A 209 2.68 29.59 -41.60
N PRO A 210 2.31 30.18 -42.76
CA PRO A 210 3.07 31.25 -43.39
C PRO A 210 3.32 32.48 -42.50
N LYS A 211 4.56 33.01 -42.58
CA LYS A 211 5.15 34.04 -41.70
C LYS A 211 4.42 35.40 -41.57
N LYS A 212 3.27 35.62 -42.21
CA LYS A 212 2.54 36.90 -42.19
C LYS A 212 1.38 36.98 -41.19
N GLU A 213 0.97 35.87 -40.58
CA GLU A 213 -0.06 35.82 -39.51
C GLU A 213 0.50 35.38 -38.14
N ILE A 214 1.83 35.30 -38.02
CA ILE A 214 2.53 34.75 -36.84
C ILE A 214 2.41 35.64 -35.58
N PHE A 215 1.98 36.89 -35.73
CA PHE A 215 1.85 37.80 -34.58
C PHE A 215 0.70 37.45 -33.61
N CYS A 216 -0.16 36.48 -33.96
CA CYS A 216 -1.29 36.01 -33.15
C CYS A 216 -1.22 34.50 -32.79
N CYS A 217 -0.18 33.79 -33.21
CA CYS A 217 -0.12 32.32 -33.23
C CYS A 217 0.76 31.66 -32.16
N CYS A 218 1.23 32.39 -31.15
CA CYS A 218 1.91 31.75 -30.01
C CYS A 218 0.86 31.03 -29.16
N PHE A 219 1.01 29.72 -28.94
CA PHE A 219 0.13 28.94 -28.07
C PHE A 219 0.04 29.54 -26.65
N SER A 220 1.07 30.25 -26.19
CA SER A 220 1.03 31.04 -24.95
C SER A 220 -0.07 32.10 -24.93
N VAL A 221 -0.46 32.68 -26.07
CA VAL A 221 -1.57 33.66 -26.17
C VAL A 221 -2.91 32.95 -26.04
N ILE A 222 -3.05 31.75 -26.61
CA ILE A 222 -4.25 30.92 -26.45
C ILE A 222 -4.41 30.53 -24.97
N LEU A 223 -3.33 30.06 -24.34
CA LEU A 223 -3.32 29.71 -22.93
C LEU A 223 -3.61 30.90 -22.02
N ARG A 224 -3.00 32.06 -22.28
CA ARG A 224 -3.28 33.28 -21.51
C ARG A 224 -4.75 33.69 -21.61
N LYS A 225 -5.37 33.53 -22.80
CA LYS A 225 -6.80 33.79 -22.97
C LYS A 225 -7.68 32.78 -22.25
N LEU A 226 -7.26 31.51 -22.14
CA LEU A 226 -7.97 30.50 -21.34
C LEU A 226 -7.87 30.83 -19.84
N GLU A 227 -6.68 31.23 -19.39
CA GLU A 227 -6.41 31.66 -18.00
C GLU A 227 -7.18 32.95 -17.65
N GLU A 228 -7.20 33.95 -18.53
CA GLU A 228 -8.00 35.18 -18.37
C GLU A 228 -9.52 34.92 -18.28
N ARG A 229 -9.97 33.72 -18.67
CA ARG A 229 -11.38 33.31 -18.69
C ARG A 229 -11.72 32.27 -17.64
N ASP A 230 -10.75 31.87 -16.82
CA ASP A 230 -10.87 30.80 -15.82
C ASP A 230 -11.53 29.53 -16.38
N ALA A 231 -11.21 29.18 -17.64
CA ALA A 231 -11.72 27.98 -18.27
C ALA A 231 -10.93 26.76 -17.77
N ASP A 232 -11.55 25.90 -16.96
CA ASP A 232 -10.93 24.68 -16.46
C ASP A 232 -10.97 23.54 -17.51
N LEU A 233 -10.21 22.47 -17.25
CA LEU A 233 -10.19 21.31 -18.15
C LEU A 233 -11.56 20.67 -18.28
N ASP A 234 -12.34 20.64 -17.20
CA ASP A 234 -13.60 19.93 -17.19
C ASP A 234 -14.67 20.61 -18.02
N HIS A 235 -14.77 21.93 -17.92
CA HIS A 235 -15.62 22.75 -18.78
C HIS A 235 -15.19 22.64 -20.24
N LEU A 236 -13.89 22.72 -20.54
CA LEU A 236 -13.38 22.59 -21.92
C LEU A 236 -13.66 21.19 -22.52
N CYS A 237 -13.66 20.15 -21.70
CA CYS A 237 -14.05 18.80 -22.10
C CYS A 237 -15.54 18.69 -22.48
N GLU A 238 -16.42 19.49 -21.87
CA GLU A 238 -17.85 19.51 -22.17
C GLU A 238 -18.22 20.40 -23.37
N MET A 239 -17.49 21.50 -23.58
CA MET A 239 -17.75 22.45 -24.67
C MET A 239 -17.54 21.85 -26.07
N GLU A 240 -18.29 22.34 -27.06
CA GLU A 240 -18.04 22.01 -28.47
C GLU A 240 -16.80 22.75 -29.01
N GLU A 241 -16.16 22.18 -30.05
CA GLU A 241 -14.98 22.79 -30.68
C GLU A 241 -15.22 24.24 -31.13
N LYS A 242 -16.43 24.53 -31.61
CA LYS A 242 -16.82 25.88 -32.06
C LYS A 242 -16.88 26.87 -30.90
N ASP A 243 -17.45 26.47 -29.77
CA ASP A 243 -17.61 27.31 -28.59
C ASP A 243 -16.26 27.61 -27.95
N ILE A 244 -15.38 26.62 -27.88
CA ILE A 244 -13.99 26.82 -27.43
C ILE A 244 -13.29 27.83 -28.34
N GLY A 245 -13.44 27.69 -29.66
CA GLY A 245 -12.87 28.62 -30.64
C GLY A 245 -13.38 30.07 -30.47
N ILE A 246 -14.66 30.24 -30.14
CA ILE A 246 -15.25 31.55 -29.83
C ILE A 246 -14.69 32.11 -28.51
N LEU A 247 -14.58 31.27 -27.47
CA LEU A 247 -14.06 31.64 -26.15
C LEU A 247 -12.65 32.25 -26.24
N ILE A 248 -11.76 31.60 -26.98
CA ILE A 248 -10.38 32.09 -27.21
C ILE A 248 -10.27 33.13 -28.34
N ARG A 249 -11.40 33.51 -28.95
CA ARG A 249 -11.46 34.40 -30.13
C ARG A 249 -10.55 33.93 -31.28
N TYR A 250 -10.46 32.62 -31.47
CA TYR A 250 -9.68 31.96 -32.51
C TYR A 250 -10.32 30.61 -32.86
N ILE A 251 -11.21 30.64 -33.86
CA ILE A 251 -12.08 29.51 -34.23
C ILE A 251 -11.27 28.22 -34.55
N PRO A 252 -10.16 28.26 -35.34
CA PRO A 252 -9.37 27.06 -35.60
C PRO A 252 -8.72 26.45 -34.35
N GLY A 253 -8.46 27.26 -33.32
CA GLY A 253 -7.84 26.79 -32.08
C GLY A 253 -8.75 25.90 -31.23
N GLY A 254 -10.07 25.99 -31.41
CA GLY A 254 -11.01 25.13 -30.70
C GLY A 254 -10.79 23.64 -31.00
N LYS A 255 -10.61 23.29 -32.28
CA LYS A 255 -10.27 21.92 -32.71
C LYS A 255 -8.94 21.44 -32.12
N LEU A 256 -7.93 22.33 -32.10
CA LEU A 256 -6.61 22.03 -31.56
C LEU A 256 -6.68 21.75 -30.06
N ILE A 257 -7.40 22.58 -29.29
CA ILE A 257 -7.62 22.37 -27.85
C ILE A 257 -8.33 21.03 -27.62
N LYS A 258 -9.40 20.74 -28.37
CA LYS A 258 -10.13 19.47 -28.22
C LYS A 258 -9.26 18.25 -28.47
N GLN A 259 -8.36 18.33 -29.45
CA GLN A 259 -7.38 17.29 -29.72
C GLN A 259 -6.41 17.09 -28.54
N TYR A 260 -5.90 18.16 -27.93
CA TYR A 260 -5.00 18.05 -26.77
C TYR A 260 -5.71 17.59 -25.50
N LEU A 261 -6.97 17.98 -25.29
CA LEU A 261 -7.79 17.44 -24.20
C LEU A 261 -7.93 15.92 -24.31
N GLY A 262 -8.08 15.40 -25.53
CA GLY A 262 -8.10 13.97 -25.80
C GLY A 262 -6.75 13.27 -25.56
N TYR A 263 -5.64 14.00 -25.47
CA TYR A 263 -4.32 13.47 -25.10
C TYR A 263 -4.01 13.60 -23.63
N PHE A 264 -4.84 14.27 -22.85
CA PHE A 264 -4.62 14.39 -21.42
C PHE A 264 -4.94 13.06 -20.74
N PRO A 265 -4.10 12.55 -19.83
CA PRO A 265 -4.17 11.16 -19.35
C PRO A 265 -5.28 10.97 -18.30
N TRP A 266 -6.53 11.01 -18.74
CA TRP A 266 -7.70 10.78 -17.89
C TRP A 266 -7.87 9.30 -17.54
N ILE A 267 -8.22 9.04 -16.29
CA ILE A 267 -8.57 7.70 -15.81
C ILE A 267 -9.87 7.75 -15.04
N SER A 268 -10.68 6.71 -15.18
CA SER A 268 -11.89 6.49 -14.40
C SER A 268 -11.67 5.36 -13.41
N LEU A 269 -12.15 5.54 -12.19
CA LEU A 269 -11.98 4.62 -11.07
C LEU A 269 -13.33 4.05 -10.64
N SER A 270 -13.36 2.74 -10.44
CA SER A 270 -14.50 2.04 -9.84
C SER A 270 -13.97 1.00 -8.86
N ALA A 271 -14.45 0.98 -7.62
CA ALA A 271 -13.98 0.05 -6.61
C ALA A 271 -15.11 -0.84 -6.08
N ASN A 272 -14.81 -2.11 -5.89
CA ASN A 272 -15.66 -3.03 -5.15
C ASN A 272 -14.98 -3.38 -3.83
N VAL A 273 -15.73 -3.31 -2.73
CA VAL A 273 -15.20 -3.61 -1.40
C VAL A 273 -15.80 -4.90 -0.87
N SER A 274 -14.95 -5.74 -0.27
CA SER A 274 -15.36 -6.98 0.36
C SER A 274 -14.68 -7.09 1.73
N PRO A 275 -15.43 -7.16 2.83
CA PRO A 275 -14.83 -7.27 4.15
C PRO A 275 -14.22 -8.67 4.32
N ILE A 276 -12.93 -8.73 4.69
CA ILE A 276 -12.26 -10.01 5.02
C ILE A 276 -12.48 -10.31 6.50
N THR A 277 -12.26 -9.31 7.34
CA THR A 277 -12.50 -9.35 8.78
C THR A 277 -13.18 -8.06 9.21
N ARG A 278 -13.44 -7.90 10.51
CA ARG A 278 -13.95 -6.64 11.06
C ARG A 278 -12.98 -5.47 10.98
N THR A 279 -11.68 -5.75 10.82
CA THR A 279 -10.62 -4.74 10.82
C THR A 279 -9.91 -4.62 9.48
N VAL A 280 -10.25 -5.47 8.50
CA VAL A 280 -9.58 -5.50 7.19
C VAL A 280 -10.61 -5.67 6.09
N ILE A 281 -10.62 -4.73 5.16
CA ILE A 281 -11.40 -4.78 3.92
C ILE A 281 -10.47 -5.06 2.74
N LYS A 282 -10.96 -5.85 1.79
CA LYS A 282 -10.37 -5.99 0.47
C LYS A 282 -10.99 -4.97 -0.47
N VAL A 283 -10.16 -4.25 -1.20
CA VAL A 283 -10.57 -3.32 -2.25
C VAL A 283 -10.12 -3.88 -3.59
N ASP A 284 -11.08 -4.13 -4.46
CA ASP A 284 -10.87 -4.49 -5.86
C ASP A 284 -11.11 -3.24 -6.72
N LEU A 285 -10.04 -2.51 -7.02
CA LEU A 285 -10.06 -1.28 -7.81
C LEU A 285 -9.95 -1.60 -9.31
N LEU A 286 -10.84 -1.03 -10.10
CA LEU A 286 -10.88 -1.07 -11.55
C LEU A 286 -10.52 0.30 -12.12
N ILE A 287 -9.41 0.35 -12.86
CA ILE A 287 -8.89 1.57 -13.50
C ILE A 287 -9.15 1.50 -15.00
N THR A 288 -9.91 2.45 -15.53
CA THR A 288 -10.26 2.52 -16.95
C THR A 288 -9.64 3.77 -17.56
N PRO A 289 -8.67 3.65 -18.49
CA PRO A 289 -8.09 4.81 -19.16
C PRO A 289 -9.06 5.41 -20.18
N ASP A 290 -9.26 6.72 -20.13
CA ASP A 290 -10.19 7.48 -20.99
C ASP A 290 -9.46 8.58 -21.78
N PHE A 291 -8.43 8.19 -22.53
CA PHE A 291 -7.65 9.12 -23.34
C PHE A 291 -6.99 8.44 -24.54
N VAL A 292 -6.59 9.26 -25.51
CA VAL A 292 -5.89 8.82 -26.70
C VAL A 292 -4.38 8.82 -26.46
N TRP A 293 -3.80 7.62 -26.41
CA TRP A 293 -2.35 7.47 -26.26
C TRP A 293 -1.58 8.06 -27.44
N LYS A 294 -0.58 8.87 -27.12
CA LYS A 294 0.38 9.45 -28.07
C LYS A 294 1.80 9.31 -27.54
N ASP A 295 2.63 8.54 -28.24
CA ASP A 295 4.00 8.20 -27.81
C ASP A 295 4.87 9.45 -27.59
N ARG A 296 4.64 10.53 -28.34
CA ARG A 296 5.33 11.82 -28.16
C ARG A 296 5.14 12.41 -26.77
N PHE A 297 3.93 12.30 -26.20
CA PHE A 297 3.60 12.91 -24.91
C PHE A 297 3.69 11.91 -23.75
N HIS A 298 3.33 10.65 -24.00
CA HIS A 298 3.17 9.63 -22.95
C HIS A 298 4.35 8.66 -22.84
N GLY A 299 5.23 8.66 -23.84
CA GLY A 299 6.36 7.72 -23.90
C GLY A 299 5.90 6.26 -23.90
N ALA A 300 6.62 5.43 -23.13
CA ALA A 300 6.39 3.98 -23.06
C ALA A 300 5.32 3.57 -22.04
N ALA A 301 5.20 4.32 -20.95
CA ALA A 301 4.28 4.05 -19.86
C ALA A 301 3.97 5.34 -19.08
N GLU A 302 2.75 5.43 -18.57
CA GLU A 302 2.30 6.45 -17.64
C GLU A 302 2.16 5.84 -16.26
N ARG A 303 2.45 6.61 -15.22
CA ARG A 303 2.41 6.12 -13.84
C ARG A 303 1.42 6.92 -13.01
N PHE A 304 0.70 6.25 -12.14
CA PHE A 304 -0.28 6.82 -11.24
C PHE A 304 -0.07 6.30 -9.82
N TRP A 305 0.00 7.21 -8.86
CA TRP A 305 -0.07 6.89 -7.44
C TRP A 305 -1.51 6.63 -7.06
N ILE A 306 -1.80 5.43 -6.56
CA ILE A 306 -3.07 5.06 -5.97
C ILE A 306 -2.94 5.24 -4.46
N LEU A 307 -3.62 6.25 -3.94
CA LEU A 307 -3.62 6.61 -2.52
C LEU A 307 -5.01 6.34 -1.94
N VAL A 308 -5.07 5.68 -0.78
CA VAL A 308 -6.30 5.50 -0.02
C VAL A 308 -6.22 6.34 1.24
N GLU A 309 -7.12 7.30 1.35
CA GLU A 309 -7.13 8.33 2.38
C GLU A 309 -8.50 8.39 3.08
N PHE A 310 -8.49 8.90 4.31
CA PHE A 310 -9.71 9.34 5.00
C PHE A 310 -9.67 10.86 5.05
N LEU A 311 -10.74 11.51 4.58
CA LEU A 311 -10.89 12.96 4.66
C LEU A 311 -12.21 13.25 5.37
N ILE A 312 -12.19 14.16 6.34
CA ILE A 312 -13.42 14.71 6.91
C ILE A 312 -14.02 15.66 5.87
N ASP A 313 -15.33 15.59 5.65
CA ASP A 313 -16.16 16.20 4.59
C ASP A 313 -16.01 17.72 4.32
N THR A 314 -15.08 18.45 4.96
CA THR A 314 -14.96 19.91 4.83
C THR A 314 -14.24 20.38 3.56
N PHE A 315 -13.43 19.53 2.90
CA PHE A 315 -12.60 19.95 1.76
C PHE A 315 -13.06 19.43 0.38
N LEU A 316 -13.93 18.41 0.31
CA LEU A 316 -14.39 17.86 -0.99
C LEU A 316 -15.38 18.74 -1.74
N VAL A 317 -16.00 19.74 -1.09
CA VAL A 317 -17.02 20.58 -1.76
C VAL A 317 -16.40 21.40 -2.91
N GLN A 318 -15.09 21.68 -2.88
CA GLN A 318 -14.41 22.40 -3.97
C GLN A 318 -13.97 21.49 -5.13
N SER A 319 -13.63 20.23 -4.88
CA SER A 319 -13.13 19.30 -5.91
C SER A 319 -14.21 18.38 -6.50
N VAL A 320 -15.23 17.99 -5.72
CA VAL A 320 -16.32 17.08 -6.18
C VAL A 320 -17.41 17.82 -6.96
N GLY A 321 -17.62 19.11 -6.66
CA GLY A 321 -18.61 19.93 -7.38
C GLY A 321 -18.38 20.00 -8.89
N ILE A 322 -17.17 19.65 -9.35
CA ILE A 322 -16.77 19.62 -10.76
C ILE A 322 -17.03 18.25 -11.41
N MET A 323 -17.05 17.14 -10.65
CA MET A 323 -17.17 15.77 -11.21
C MET A 323 -18.60 15.24 -11.34
N ASP A 324 -19.57 15.76 -10.57
CA ASP A 324 -20.96 15.26 -10.59
C ASP A 324 -21.67 15.50 -11.94
N GLY A 325 -21.14 16.41 -12.78
CA GLY A 325 -21.59 16.64 -14.16
C GLY A 325 -21.40 15.45 -15.12
N ARG A 326 -20.47 14.53 -14.84
CA ARG A 326 -20.15 13.41 -15.74
C ARG A 326 -20.80 12.07 -15.35
N VAL A 327 -21.21 11.88 -14.10
CA VAL A 327 -21.94 10.67 -13.68
C VAL A 327 -23.36 10.62 -14.29
N GLY A 328 -23.91 11.79 -14.66
CA GLY A 328 -25.19 11.90 -15.37
C GLY A 328 -25.22 11.30 -16.78
N ARG A 329 -24.08 10.98 -17.41
CA ARG A 329 -24.02 10.51 -18.81
C ARG A 329 -24.00 9.00 -19.03
N LEU A 330 -23.97 8.19 -17.96
CA LEU A 330 -24.02 6.72 -18.05
C LEU A 330 -25.31 6.10 -17.49
N ARG A 331 -26.33 6.92 -17.16
CA ARG A 331 -27.66 6.45 -16.74
C ARG A 331 -28.78 6.66 -17.78
N SER A 332 -28.47 7.14 -19.00
CA SER A 332 -29.49 7.39 -20.03
C SER A 332 -29.57 6.33 -21.14
N GLU A 333 -28.83 5.21 -21.04
CA GLU A 333 -28.90 4.11 -22.03
C GLU A 333 -29.14 2.75 -21.34
N SER A 334 -30.12 2.67 -20.45
CA SER A 334 -30.70 1.38 -20.02
C SER A 334 -32.00 1.59 -19.25
N ALA A 335 -33.05 2.10 -19.90
CA ALA A 335 -34.42 2.05 -19.38
C ALA A 335 -35.45 2.33 -20.49
N ASP A 336 -35.54 1.44 -21.48
CA ASP A 336 -36.75 1.30 -22.30
C ASP A 336 -37.55 0.11 -21.76
N SER A 337 -38.53 0.37 -20.90
CA SER A 337 -39.85 -0.30 -20.90
C SER A 337 -40.70 0.22 -19.74
N GLU A 338 -41.98 0.44 -20.03
CA GLU A 338 -43.11 0.70 -19.12
C GLU A 338 -43.44 2.17 -18.77
N SER A 339 -44.21 2.76 -19.70
CA SER A 339 -45.50 3.43 -19.47
C SER A 339 -45.68 4.42 -18.28
N GLY A 340 -46.01 5.68 -18.59
CA GLY A 340 -47.16 6.33 -17.94
C GLY A 340 -47.02 7.75 -17.35
N ARG A 341 -47.07 8.78 -18.23
CA ARG A 341 -47.54 10.18 -18.02
C ARG A 341 -46.79 11.15 -17.06
N PRO A 342 -46.83 12.48 -17.34
CA PRO A 342 -45.83 13.45 -16.88
C PRO A 342 -46.35 14.42 -15.82
N LEU A 343 -45.47 14.97 -14.98
CA LEU A 343 -45.75 16.17 -14.18
C LEU A 343 -44.49 17.06 -14.01
N ALA A 344 -44.49 18.13 -14.82
CA ALA A 344 -44.14 19.52 -14.52
C ALA A 344 -42.82 19.91 -13.80
N THR A 345 -42.01 20.59 -14.61
CA THR A 345 -41.09 21.70 -14.32
C THR A 345 -41.62 22.78 -13.35
N ARG A 346 -40.75 23.30 -12.48
CA ARG A 346 -40.71 24.69 -11.97
C ARG A 346 -39.34 24.94 -11.29
N LEU A 347 -38.42 25.64 -11.96
CA LEU A 347 -38.09 27.07 -11.78
C LEU A 347 -37.62 27.41 -10.36
N TRP A 348 -36.35 27.79 -10.21
CA TRP A 348 -35.92 29.12 -9.75
C TRP A 348 -34.46 29.35 -10.13
N GLY A 349 -34.22 30.38 -10.94
CA GLY A 349 -32.91 31.02 -11.09
C GLY A 349 -32.82 32.23 -10.16
N GLY A 350 -31.61 32.73 -9.91
CA GLY A 350 -31.42 34.05 -9.31
C GLY A 350 -30.13 34.26 -8.52
N THR A 351 -29.11 34.77 -9.23
CA THR A 351 -28.12 35.79 -8.81
C THR A 351 -27.11 35.53 -7.67
N PRO A 352 -25.82 35.88 -7.85
CA PRO A 352 -24.79 35.79 -6.80
C PRO A 352 -24.72 37.08 -5.97
N THR A 353 -24.49 36.95 -4.66
CA THR A 353 -24.13 38.05 -3.75
C THR A 353 -22.80 37.78 -3.02
N PRO A 354 -22.07 38.83 -2.60
CA PRO A 354 -20.59 38.85 -2.46
C PRO A 354 -20.09 38.44 -1.05
N PRO A 355 -18.76 38.30 -0.83
CA PRO A 355 -18.24 37.66 0.38
C PRO A 355 -18.26 38.63 1.57
N MET A 356 -18.70 38.16 2.74
CA MET A 356 -18.65 38.94 3.98
C MET A 356 -17.69 38.31 5.00
N ARG A 357 -16.91 39.21 5.62
CA ARG A 357 -15.79 39.01 6.55
C ARG A 357 -16.18 38.41 7.90
N LEU A 358 -15.19 37.73 8.49
CA LEU A 358 -14.94 37.41 9.91
C LEU A 358 -15.82 38.11 10.96
N VAL A 359 -16.37 37.32 11.91
CA VAL A 359 -16.41 37.67 13.34
C VAL A 359 -16.30 36.40 14.19
N SER A 360 -15.24 36.34 15.01
CA SER A 360 -15.09 35.44 16.15
C SER A 360 -16.07 35.80 17.27
N LYS A 361 -16.71 34.81 17.91
CA LYS A 361 -17.25 34.97 19.27
C LYS A 361 -17.43 33.62 19.96
N PHE A 362 -16.65 33.46 21.02
CA PHE A 362 -16.79 32.49 22.10
C PHE A 362 -18.21 32.49 22.70
N HIS A 363 -18.76 31.31 22.97
CA HIS A 363 -19.58 31.09 24.16
C HIS A 363 -19.57 29.63 24.59
N CYS A 364 -18.97 29.40 25.76
CA CYS A 364 -19.13 28.22 26.58
C CYS A 364 -20.20 28.56 27.64
N PRO A 365 -21.08 27.63 28.03
CA PRO A 365 -21.68 27.68 29.36
C PRO A 365 -21.22 26.50 30.21
N ASP A 366 -20.80 26.87 31.42
CA ASP A 366 -20.56 26.03 32.57
C ASP A 366 -21.75 25.12 32.91
N LEU A 367 -21.45 23.92 33.41
CA LEU A 367 -22.22 23.30 34.48
C LEU A 367 -21.28 22.60 35.46
N ALA A 368 -21.12 23.23 36.61
CA ALA A 368 -20.36 22.76 37.75
C ALA A 368 -21.25 21.93 38.69
N ARG A 369 -20.60 20.91 39.30
CA ARG A 369 -20.80 20.37 40.67
C ARG A 369 -22.10 19.64 41.01
N LEU A 370 -21.90 18.40 41.49
CA LEU A 370 -22.47 17.74 42.69
C LEU A 370 -21.90 16.30 42.65
N GLY A 371 -21.38 15.64 43.67
CA GLY A 371 -21.15 15.88 45.09
C GLY A 371 -20.55 14.57 45.62
N ALA A 372 -19.57 14.65 46.51
CA ALA A 372 -18.89 13.51 47.13
C ALA A 372 -19.82 12.69 48.04
N THR A 373 -19.63 11.38 48.11
CA THR A 373 -19.87 10.55 49.30
C THR A 373 -19.09 9.23 49.20
N GLN A 374 -18.12 9.03 50.11
CA GLN A 374 -17.72 7.71 50.61
C GLN A 374 -18.66 7.36 51.79
N PRO A 375 -18.77 6.07 52.19
CA PRO A 375 -17.93 5.62 53.31
C PRO A 375 -17.41 4.17 53.22
N ASP A 376 -16.22 3.99 53.81
CA ASP A 376 -15.70 2.90 54.64
C ASP A 376 -16.28 1.48 54.59
N SER A 377 -15.42 0.48 54.40
CA SER A 377 -14.92 -0.39 55.49
C SER A 377 -14.12 -1.60 54.96
N ASP A 378 -12.88 -1.70 55.44
CA ASP A 378 -12.05 -2.90 55.48
C ASP A 378 -12.37 -3.64 56.82
N PRO A 379 -12.11 -4.97 57.02
CA PRO A 379 -10.71 -5.38 57.17
C PRO A 379 -10.34 -6.87 56.88
N THR A 380 -9.02 -7.06 56.81
CA THR A 380 -8.19 -8.17 57.33
C THR A 380 -7.73 -9.35 56.44
N GLN A 381 -6.42 -9.27 56.15
CA GLN A 381 -5.33 -10.25 56.41
C GLN A 381 -5.20 -11.55 55.60
N GLY A 382 -4.04 -11.66 54.94
CA GLY A 382 -3.39 -12.91 54.55
C GLY A 382 -2.04 -12.66 53.86
N ARG A 383 -0.96 -12.59 54.65
CA ARG A 383 0.44 -12.62 54.17
C ARG A 383 0.77 -14.01 53.63
N ASP A 384 1.51 -14.12 52.52
CA ASP A 384 2.85 -14.78 52.53
C ASP A 384 3.58 -14.77 51.16
N ARG A 385 4.81 -14.24 51.21
CA ARG A 385 6.07 -14.71 50.60
C ARG A 385 6.24 -14.83 49.08
N LEU A 386 6.96 -13.84 48.54
CA LEU A 386 7.80 -13.91 47.34
C LEU A 386 9.05 -14.78 47.59
N GLY A 387 9.38 -15.63 46.61
CA GLY A 387 10.70 -16.25 46.40
C GLY A 387 11.14 -16.04 44.94
N PRO A 388 12.46 -15.99 44.65
CA PRO A 388 12.97 -15.42 43.40
C PRO A 388 13.04 -16.46 42.27
N THR A 389 12.54 -16.11 41.08
CA THR A 389 12.75 -16.92 39.86
C THR A 389 13.85 -16.30 39.00
N GLN A 390 14.81 -17.16 38.63
CA GLN A 390 15.98 -16.88 37.78
C GLN A 390 15.58 -16.52 36.34
N PRO A 391 16.44 -15.80 35.57
CA PRO A 391 16.21 -15.56 34.15
C PRO A 391 16.63 -16.77 33.31
N PRO A 392 15.96 -17.08 32.18
CA PRO A 392 16.44 -18.10 31.25
C PRO A 392 17.48 -17.52 30.26
N ASP A 393 18.46 -18.36 29.95
CA ASP A 393 19.58 -18.16 29.01
C ASP A 393 19.12 -18.12 27.54
N PRO A 394 19.80 -17.39 26.62
CA PRO A 394 19.35 -17.21 25.25
C PRO A 394 20.16 -18.09 24.27
N THR A 395 19.62 -19.24 23.85
CA THR A 395 20.15 -19.98 22.70
C THR A 395 19.05 -20.64 21.88
N LEU A 396 18.61 -19.99 20.80
CA LEU A 396 18.39 -20.54 19.43
C LEU A 396 17.60 -19.52 18.58
N PRO A 397 17.91 -19.41 17.27
CA PRO A 397 17.47 -18.30 16.42
C PRO A 397 16.01 -18.50 15.97
N SER A 398 15.14 -17.55 16.34
CA SER A 398 13.83 -17.39 15.73
C SER A 398 13.98 -16.78 14.34
N LEU A 399 13.70 -17.58 13.31
CA LEU A 399 13.39 -17.08 11.96
C LEU A 399 12.09 -16.29 12.03
N ILE A 400 12.20 -14.98 12.21
CA ILE A 400 11.09 -14.05 12.07
C ILE A 400 10.86 -13.86 10.57
N LEU A 401 9.75 -14.41 10.07
CA LEU A 401 9.15 -13.94 8.83
C LEU A 401 8.71 -12.49 9.09
N GLU A 402 9.34 -11.54 8.41
CA GLU A 402 8.94 -10.14 8.35
C GLU A 402 7.52 -10.05 7.76
N TYR A 403 6.51 -10.19 8.62
CA TYR A 403 5.27 -9.47 8.42
C TYR A 403 5.60 -8.00 8.65
N SER A 404 5.34 -7.18 7.65
CA SER A 404 5.29 -5.72 7.72
C SER A 404 4.76 -5.30 9.09
N SER A 405 5.67 -4.88 9.96
CA SER A 405 5.35 -4.42 11.30
C SER A 405 4.58 -3.11 11.15
N PHE A 406 3.26 -3.21 11.15
CA PHE A 406 2.37 -2.08 11.35
C PHE A 406 2.77 -1.39 12.66
N PRO A 407 2.97 -0.07 12.68
CA PRO A 407 3.29 0.64 13.90
C PRO A 407 2.16 0.44 14.93
N PRO A 408 2.52 0.36 16.23
CA PRO A 408 1.53 0.18 17.28
C PRO A 408 0.61 1.40 17.33
N ILE A 409 -0.69 1.10 17.25
CA ILE A 409 -1.84 1.81 17.84
C ILE A 409 -1.75 3.33 17.78
N LEU A 410 -2.55 3.90 16.86
CA LEU A 410 -2.96 5.31 16.83
C LEU A 410 -3.53 5.71 18.20
N GLU A 411 -2.68 6.24 19.08
CA GLU A 411 -3.11 7.12 20.16
C GLU A 411 -3.67 8.38 19.51
N GLN A 412 -5.00 8.49 19.47
CA GLN A 412 -5.77 9.75 19.35
C GLN A 412 -5.10 10.90 18.57
N ASP A 413 -4.72 10.68 17.31
CA ASP A 413 -4.46 11.78 16.40
C ASP A 413 -5.82 12.30 15.94
N SER A 414 -6.28 13.39 16.57
CA SER A 414 -7.54 14.09 16.27
C SER A 414 -7.57 14.77 14.89
N GLU A 415 -6.58 14.51 14.03
CA GLU A 415 -6.40 15.12 12.72
C GLU A 415 -6.29 14.00 11.67
N ASN A 416 -7.41 13.74 11.00
CA ASN A 416 -7.63 12.68 10.02
C ASN A 416 -6.92 12.93 8.68
N ASP A 417 -5.59 13.06 8.69
CA ASP A 417 -4.76 13.19 7.49
C ASP A 417 -3.77 12.00 7.40
N HIS A 418 -4.28 10.83 7.05
CA HIS A 418 -3.49 9.61 6.95
C HIS A 418 -3.72 8.81 5.67
N ILE A 419 -2.62 8.40 5.04
CA ILE A 419 -2.61 7.46 3.92
C ILE A 419 -2.62 6.02 4.44
N TYR A 420 -3.72 5.30 4.23
CA TYR A 420 -3.85 3.89 4.64
C TYR A 420 -3.20 2.92 3.66
N HIS A 421 -3.14 3.29 2.39
CA HIS A 421 -2.54 2.49 1.34
C HIS A 421 -1.97 3.39 0.24
N SER A 422 -0.79 3.03 -0.25
CA SER A 422 -0.15 3.71 -1.38
C SER A 422 0.50 2.68 -2.31
N GLU A 423 0.19 2.74 -3.60
CA GLU A 423 0.81 1.91 -4.62
C GLU A 423 1.07 2.73 -5.90
N LEU A 424 2.19 2.46 -6.59
CA LEU A 424 2.49 3.07 -7.89
C LEU A 424 2.06 2.15 -9.02
N PHE A 425 0.92 2.48 -9.64
CA PHE A 425 0.40 1.79 -10.81
C PHE A 425 1.10 2.27 -12.10
N THR A 426 1.52 1.33 -12.96
CA THR A 426 2.12 1.65 -14.27
C THR A 426 1.19 1.23 -15.40
N LEU A 427 0.67 2.21 -16.13
CA LEU A 427 -0.17 2.03 -17.31
C LEU A 427 0.70 2.01 -18.58
N THR A 428 0.79 0.86 -19.23
CA THR A 428 1.49 0.74 -20.52
C THR A 428 0.57 1.04 -21.70
N LYS A 429 1.14 1.42 -22.85
CA LYS A 429 0.39 1.62 -24.10
C LYS A 429 -0.52 0.45 -24.49
N LYS A 430 -0.14 -0.80 -24.16
CA LYS A 430 -0.96 -1.98 -24.45
C LYS A 430 -2.21 -2.03 -23.56
N MET A 431 -2.05 -1.65 -22.29
CA MET A 431 -3.14 -1.61 -21.30
C MET A 431 -4.09 -0.44 -21.55
N ALA A 432 -3.58 0.67 -22.09
CA ALA A 432 -4.39 1.84 -22.46
C ALA A 432 -5.41 1.58 -23.60
N LYS A 433 -5.34 0.44 -24.31
CA LYS A 433 -6.27 0.10 -25.40
C LYS A 433 -7.60 -0.45 -24.88
N GLY A 434 -8.33 0.36 -24.12
CA GLY A 434 -9.73 0.13 -23.74
C GLY A 434 -10.01 -1.05 -22.81
N VAL A 435 -8.97 -1.65 -22.20
CA VAL A 435 -9.14 -2.73 -21.22
C VAL A 435 -8.98 -2.15 -19.83
N SER A 436 -10.02 -2.25 -19.01
CA SER A 436 -9.95 -1.87 -17.60
C SER A 436 -8.98 -2.77 -16.84
N GLN A 437 -8.16 -2.16 -15.98
CA GLN A 437 -7.11 -2.83 -15.22
C GLN A 437 -7.57 -3.02 -13.79
N LYS A 438 -7.49 -4.26 -13.29
CA LYS A 438 -7.89 -4.58 -11.92
C LYS A 438 -6.67 -4.63 -11.00
N ILE A 439 -6.74 -3.92 -9.88
CA ILE A 439 -5.78 -3.96 -8.78
C ILE A 439 -6.54 -4.38 -7.52
N SER A 440 -5.96 -5.27 -6.73
CA SER A 440 -6.56 -5.75 -5.49
C SER A 440 -5.60 -5.51 -4.33
N PHE A 441 -6.02 -4.76 -3.33
CA PHE A 441 -5.26 -4.51 -2.11
C PHE A 441 -6.17 -4.58 -0.88
N THR A 442 -5.56 -4.62 0.30
CA THR A 442 -6.28 -4.65 1.58
C THR A 442 -6.04 -3.37 2.36
N VAL A 443 -7.09 -2.81 2.93
CA VAL A 443 -7.06 -1.58 3.71
C VAL A 443 -7.61 -1.89 5.11
N PRO A 444 -6.97 -1.38 6.19
CA PRO A 444 -7.54 -1.50 7.52
C PRO A 444 -8.81 -0.66 7.66
N ILE A 445 -9.75 -1.10 8.48
CA ILE A 445 -10.92 -0.33 8.93
C ILE A 445 -10.97 -0.33 10.45
N PHE A 446 -11.28 0.82 11.05
CA PHE A 446 -11.27 1.02 12.50
C PHE A 446 -12.68 1.30 13.01
N GLU A 447 -13.00 0.88 14.24
CA GLU A 447 -14.26 1.20 14.91
C GLU A 447 -14.05 2.43 15.84
N PRO A 448 -14.90 3.47 15.81
CA PRO A 448 -16.11 3.63 14.99
C PRO A 448 -15.77 3.80 13.51
N HIS A 449 -16.56 3.16 12.63
CA HIS A 449 -16.26 3.16 11.21
C HIS A 449 -16.35 4.57 10.62
N PRO A 450 -15.38 4.97 9.80
CA PRO A 450 -15.51 6.20 9.03
C PRO A 450 -16.73 6.09 8.09
N PRO A 451 -17.35 7.21 7.69
CA PRO A 451 -18.45 7.19 6.73
C PRO A 451 -18.00 6.68 5.35
N GLN A 452 -16.79 7.06 4.93
CA GLN A 452 -16.23 6.74 3.63
C GLN A 452 -14.70 6.81 3.62
N TYR A 453 -14.08 6.09 2.68
CA TYR A 453 -12.69 6.31 2.27
C TYR A 453 -12.65 6.89 0.86
N PHE A 454 -11.58 7.60 0.54
CA PHE A 454 -11.32 8.09 -0.80
C PHE A 454 -10.15 7.34 -1.41
N ILE A 455 -10.33 6.91 -2.65
CA ILE A 455 -9.24 6.46 -3.51
C ILE A 455 -8.92 7.62 -4.43
N ARG A 456 -7.69 8.12 -4.34
CA ARG A 456 -7.16 9.13 -5.24
C ARG A 456 -6.10 8.49 -6.13
N ALA A 457 -6.29 8.58 -7.44
CA ALA A 457 -5.30 8.19 -8.42
C ALA A 457 -4.67 9.45 -9.02
N ILE A 458 -3.42 9.75 -8.68
CA ILE A 458 -2.71 10.95 -9.13
C ILE A 458 -1.62 10.53 -10.11
N SER A 459 -1.56 11.13 -11.30
CA SER A 459 -0.44 10.92 -12.21
C SER A 459 0.89 11.25 -11.53
N ASP A 460 1.97 10.52 -11.82
CA ASP A 460 3.30 10.83 -11.30
C ASP A 460 3.97 11.98 -12.07
N SER A 461 3.59 12.19 -13.33
CA SER A 461 4.30 13.04 -14.31
C SER A 461 3.46 14.20 -14.86
N TRP A 462 2.13 14.17 -14.71
CA TRP A 462 1.21 15.19 -15.21
C TRP A 462 0.55 15.98 -14.08
N LEU A 463 0.58 17.31 -14.20
CA LEU A 463 -0.17 18.23 -13.34
C LEU A 463 -1.66 18.12 -13.68
N HIS A 464 -2.52 18.13 -12.65
CA HIS A 464 -3.99 18.06 -12.75
C HIS A 464 -4.56 16.80 -13.40
N ALA A 465 -3.74 15.78 -13.64
CA ALA A 465 -4.19 14.47 -14.06
C ALA A 465 -4.44 13.60 -12.83
N GLU A 466 -5.64 13.71 -12.28
CA GLU A 466 -6.08 12.95 -11.14
C GLU A 466 -7.51 12.47 -11.26
N ALA A 467 -7.85 11.44 -10.49
CA ALA A 467 -9.19 10.89 -10.40
C ALA A 467 -9.49 10.47 -8.96
N PHE A 468 -10.75 10.59 -8.57
CA PHE A 468 -11.23 10.27 -7.24
C PHE A 468 -12.34 9.24 -7.28
N HIS A 469 -12.39 8.37 -6.27
CA HIS A 469 -13.49 7.45 -6.06
C HIS A 469 -13.77 7.30 -4.57
N ALA A 470 -15.00 7.63 -4.17
CA ALA A 470 -15.45 7.48 -2.79
C ALA A 470 -15.99 6.07 -2.54
N ILE A 471 -15.45 5.40 -1.52
CA ILE A 471 -15.95 4.15 -0.99
C ILE A 471 -16.83 4.46 0.21
N SER A 472 -18.13 4.26 0.07
CA SER A 472 -19.07 4.39 1.20
C SER A 472 -19.16 3.11 2.03
N PHE A 473 -19.16 3.26 3.35
CA PHE A 473 -19.32 2.15 4.29
C PHE A 473 -20.72 2.03 4.90
N HIS A 474 -21.69 2.86 4.48
CA HIS A 474 -23.05 2.87 5.06
C HIS A 474 -23.76 1.51 5.03
N ASN A 475 -23.50 0.70 3.99
CA ASN A 475 -24.12 -0.61 3.80
C ASN A 475 -23.12 -1.77 3.93
N LEU A 476 -21.95 -1.54 4.55
CA LEU A 476 -20.93 -2.57 4.67
C LEU A 476 -21.27 -3.53 5.83
N THR A 477 -21.72 -4.73 5.48
CA THR A 477 -21.96 -5.80 6.46
C THR A 477 -20.64 -6.46 6.84
N LEU A 478 -20.09 -6.10 8.00
CA LEU A 478 -18.89 -6.73 8.53
C LEU A 478 -19.20 -8.13 9.08
N PRO A 479 -18.30 -9.12 8.88
CA PRO A 479 -18.41 -10.42 9.52
C PRO A 479 -18.51 -10.31 11.04
N GLU A 480 -19.28 -11.19 11.68
CA GLU A 480 -19.33 -11.25 13.14
C GLU A 480 -18.00 -11.77 13.70
N THR A 481 -17.56 -11.18 14.82
CA THR A 481 -16.42 -11.68 15.60
C THR A 481 -16.86 -12.88 16.44
N GLN A 482 -17.04 -14.02 15.80
CA GLN A 482 -17.10 -15.30 16.52
C GLN A 482 -15.89 -16.15 16.15
N ILE A 483 -14.82 -15.98 16.91
CA ILE A 483 -13.72 -16.94 16.94
C ILE A 483 -13.66 -17.50 18.35
N SER A 484 -14.43 -18.57 18.61
CA SER A 484 -14.18 -19.43 19.75
C SER A 484 -13.03 -20.37 19.38
N HIS A 485 -11.79 -19.95 19.63
CA HIS A 485 -10.69 -20.88 19.65
C HIS A 485 -10.88 -21.79 20.88
N THR A 486 -10.84 -23.11 20.66
CA THR A 486 -10.85 -24.06 21.78
C THR A 486 -9.58 -23.86 22.58
N GLU A 487 -9.71 -23.52 23.86
CA GLU A 487 -8.56 -23.37 24.75
C GLU A 487 -7.77 -24.67 24.83
N LEU A 488 -6.44 -24.53 24.77
CA LEU A 488 -5.53 -25.63 25.00
C LEU A 488 -5.49 -25.91 26.50
N LEU A 489 -6.02 -27.04 26.90
CA LEU A 489 -6.04 -27.46 28.30
C LEU A 489 -4.64 -27.90 28.73
N ASP A 490 -4.23 -27.50 29.93
CA ASP A 490 -2.96 -27.93 30.55
C ASP A 490 -3.07 -29.38 31.05
N LEU A 491 -3.13 -30.31 30.10
CA LEU A 491 -3.21 -31.74 30.36
C LEU A 491 -1.81 -32.31 30.57
N LYS A 492 -1.71 -33.31 31.45
CA LYS A 492 -0.49 -34.10 31.58
C LYS A 492 -0.16 -34.72 30.21
N PRO A 493 1.07 -34.57 29.68
CA PRO A 493 1.46 -35.13 28.40
C PRO A 493 1.13 -36.63 28.34
N LEU A 494 0.46 -37.04 27.27
CA LEU A 494 0.02 -38.42 27.13
C LEU A 494 1.20 -39.29 26.69
N PRO A 495 1.58 -40.36 27.43
CA PRO A 495 2.63 -41.26 27.00
C PRO A 495 2.20 -42.06 25.77
N VAL A 496 3.16 -42.46 24.94
CA VAL A 496 2.90 -43.29 23.74
C VAL A 496 2.27 -44.65 24.10
N SER A 497 2.52 -45.15 25.32
CA SER A 497 1.88 -46.36 25.87
C SER A 497 0.35 -46.26 25.97
N ALA A 498 -0.24 -45.07 25.85
CA ALA A 498 -1.68 -44.89 25.78
C ALA A 498 -2.31 -45.50 24.50
N LEU A 499 -1.50 -45.82 23.48
CA LEU A 499 -1.96 -46.52 22.28
C LEU A 499 -2.36 -47.99 22.57
N GLY A 500 -1.82 -48.61 23.62
CA GLY A 500 -2.19 -49.97 24.02
C GLY A 500 -1.84 -51.05 22.99
N ASN A 501 -0.83 -50.81 22.15
CA ASN A 501 -0.37 -51.75 21.12
C ASN A 501 1.13 -51.55 20.86
N GLU A 502 1.94 -52.55 21.22
CA GLU A 502 3.40 -52.53 21.10
C GLU A 502 3.90 -52.21 19.68
N TYR A 503 3.15 -52.64 18.65
CA TYR A 503 3.48 -52.34 17.25
C TYR A 503 3.27 -50.86 16.90
N TYR A 504 2.27 -50.20 17.50
CA TYR A 504 2.05 -48.77 17.26
C TYR A 504 2.99 -47.91 18.08
N GLU A 505 3.32 -48.36 19.29
CA GLU A 505 4.27 -47.68 20.16
C GLU A 505 5.67 -47.63 19.54
N GLY A 506 6.11 -48.72 18.90
CA GLY A 506 7.38 -48.81 18.19
C GLY A 506 7.51 -47.89 16.95
N LEU A 507 6.42 -47.29 16.47
CA LEU A 507 6.44 -46.36 15.33
C LEU A 507 6.97 -44.98 15.70
N TYR A 508 6.92 -44.61 16.98
CA TYR A 508 7.23 -43.27 17.45
C TYR A 508 8.55 -43.26 18.23
N ARG A 509 9.40 -42.27 17.95
CA ARG A 509 10.71 -42.08 18.61
C ARG A 509 10.63 -41.19 19.86
N PHE A 510 9.47 -40.62 20.14
CA PHE A 510 9.22 -39.76 21.29
C PHE A 510 8.48 -40.54 22.38
N SER A 511 8.58 -40.10 23.64
CA SER A 511 7.95 -40.77 24.78
C SER A 511 6.52 -40.29 25.05
N HIS A 512 6.22 -39.01 24.75
CA HIS A 512 4.92 -38.39 25.02
C HIS A 512 4.42 -37.59 23.81
N PHE A 513 3.11 -37.60 23.61
CA PHE A 513 2.43 -36.75 22.63
C PHE A 513 2.46 -35.28 23.05
N ASN A 514 2.38 -34.38 22.06
CA ASN A 514 2.32 -32.94 22.34
C ASN A 514 0.96 -32.56 22.97
N PRO A 515 0.81 -31.33 23.52
CA PRO A 515 -0.44 -30.92 24.18
C PRO A 515 -1.68 -30.98 23.26
N ILE A 516 -1.56 -30.58 22.00
CA ILE A 516 -2.66 -30.60 21.02
C ILE A 516 -3.10 -32.04 20.72
N GLN A 517 -2.14 -32.93 20.51
CA GLN A 517 -2.37 -34.36 20.30
C GLN A 517 -2.96 -34.99 21.55
N THR A 518 -2.48 -34.64 22.74
CA THR A 518 -2.98 -35.13 24.03
C THR A 518 -4.45 -34.77 24.22
N GLN A 519 -4.83 -33.51 23.96
CA GLN A 519 -6.22 -33.06 24.05
C GLN A 519 -7.11 -33.69 22.98
N ALA A 520 -6.60 -33.87 21.75
CA ALA A 520 -7.34 -34.48 20.65
C ALA A 520 -7.38 -36.03 20.70
N PHE A 521 -6.52 -36.66 21.50
CA PHE A 521 -6.29 -38.11 21.49
C PHE A 521 -7.56 -38.89 21.74
N HIS A 522 -8.33 -38.54 22.77
CA HIS A 522 -9.53 -39.27 23.13
C HIS A 522 -10.55 -39.27 21.98
N VAL A 523 -10.76 -38.11 21.34
CA VAL A 523 -11.70 -37.98 20.22
C VAL A 523 -11.20 -38.75 19.01
N LEU A 524 -9.92 -38.66 18.67
CA LEU A 524 -9.34 -39.29 17.47
C LEU A 524 -9.16 -40.82 17.61
N TYR A 525 -8.87 -41.32 18.82
CA TYR A 525 -8.48 -42.71 19.04
C TYR A 525 -9.57 -43.58 19.68
N HIS A 526 -10.54 -42.97 20.38
CA HIS A 526 -11.62 -43.73 21.04
C HIS A 526 -13.01 -43.49 20.46
N THR A 527 -13.21 -42.45 19.66
CA THR A 527 -14.51 -42.11 19.07
C THR A 527 -14.48 -42.14 17.55
N ASP A 528 -15.65 -42.26 16.92
CA ASP A 528 -15.81 -42.26 15.46
C ASP A 528 -16.45 -40.94 14.96
N THR A 529 -16.31 -39.85 15.73
CA THR A 529 -16.86 -38.53 15.37
C THR A 529 -15.98 -37.81 14.36
N ASN A 530 -16.58 -37.01 13.47
CA ASN A 530 -15.84 -36.14 12.57
C ASN A 530 -15.13 -35.04 13.37
N VAL A 531 -13.83 -34.85 13.12
CA VAL A 531 -12.99 -33.88 13.83
C VAL A 531 -12.45 -32.83 12.87
N LEU A 532 -12.60 -31.55 13.23
CA LEU A 532 -11.88 -30.44 12.61
C LEU A 532 -10.73 -30.02 13.54
N LEU A 533 -9.48 -30.27 13.12
CA LEU A 533 -8.29 -29.90 13.88
C LEU A 533 -7.56 -28.72 13.24
N GLY A 534 -7.89 -27.51 13.68
CA GLY A 534 -7.18 -26.28 13.31
C GLY A 534 -5.99 -26.04 14.24
N ALA A 535 -4.77 -26.24 13.74
CA ALA A 535 -3.54 -25.94 14.48
C ALA A 535 -2.44 -25.40 13.55
N PRO A 536 -1.46 -24.62 14.06
CA PRO A 536 -0.33 -24.13 13.28
C PRO A 536 0.47 -25.25 12.57
N THR A 537 1.19 -24.88 11.51
CA THR A 537 2.12 -25.81 10.84
C THR A 537 3.24 -26.20 11.80
N GLY A 538 3.57 -27.49 11.89
CA GLY A 538 4.54 -28.02 12.85
C GLY A 538 3.93 -28.57 14.15
N SER A 539 2.65 -28.30 14.44
CA SER A 539 1.95 -28.81 15.63
C SER A 539 1.62 -30.32 15.61
N GLY A 540 2.17 -31.08 14.65
CA GLY A 540 2.02 -32.53 14.59
C GLY A 540 0.63 -33.04 14.15
N LYS A 541 -0.12 -32.26 13.36
CA LYS A 541 -1.43 -32.64 12.80
C LYS A 541 -1.41 -33.97 12.03
N THR A 542 -0.29 -34.31 11.39
CA THR A 542 -0.13 -35.60 10.69
C THR A 542 -0.22 -36.79 11.64
N ILE A 543 0.33 -36.67 12.86
CA ILE A 543 0.23 -37.73 13.87
C ILE A 543 -1.22 -37.85 14.35
N SER A 544 -1.95 -36.73 14.48
CA SER A 544 -3.38 -36.75 14.77
C SER A 544 -4.18 -37.50 13.70
N ALA A 545 -3.81 -37.37 12.42
CA ALA A 545 -4.40 -38.17 11.35
C ALA A 545 -4.04 -39.67 11.49
N GLU A 546 -2.80 -40.00 11.87
CA GLU A 546 -2.38 -41.39 12.11
C GLU A 546 -3.17 -42.05 13.24
N LEU A 547 -3.48 -41.32 14.33
CA LEU A 547 -4.32 -41.82 15.43
C LEU A 547 -5.70 -42.26 14.92
N ALA A 548 -6.32 -41.46 14.04
CA ALA A 548 -7.59 -41.81 13.42
C ALA A 548 -7.47 -43.06 12.51
N MET A 549 -6.33 -43.24 11.82
CA MET A 549 -6.07 -44.44 11.03
C MET A 549 -5.91 -45.69 11.91
N PHE A 550 -5.21 -45.58 13.03
CA PHE A 550 -5.01 -46.70 13.96
C PHE A 550 -6.31 -47.13 14.62
N ARG A 551 -7.20 -46.18 14.94
CA ARG A 551 -8.56 -46.51 15.42
C ARG A 551 -9.29 -47.40 14.41
N LEU A 552 -9.28 -47.04 13.13
CA LEU A 552 -9.88 -47.85 12.06
C LEU A 552 -9.25 -49.25 11.98
N PHE A 553 -7.93 -49.34 12.08
CA PHE A 553 -7.22 -50.62 12.02
C PHE A 553 -7.53 -51.52 13.22
N ASN A 554 -7.80 -50.95 14.39
CA ASN A 554 -8.15 -51.69 15.60
C ASN A 554 -9.60 -52.17 15.61
N THR A 555 -10.55 -51.34 15.18
CA THR A 555 -11.98 -51.70 15.23
C THR A 555 -12.37 -52.69 14.14
N GLN A 556 -11.66 -52.70 13.01
CA GLN A 556 -12.00 -53.53 11.86
C GLN A 556 -10.73 -54.14 11.24
N PRO A 557 -10.10 -55.15 11.86
CA PRO A 557 -8.81 -55.66 11.39
C PRO A 557 -8.88 -56.46 10.06
N ASP A 558 -10.02 -57.08 9.70
CA ASP A 558 -10.10 -57.93 8.50
C ASP A 558 -11.55 -58.19 7.99
N MET A 559 -12.34 -57.14 7.75
CA MET A 559 -13.66 -57.31 7.12
C MET A 559 -13.51 -57.53 5.60
N LYS A 560 -13.33 -58.79 5.17
CA LYS A 560 -13.41 -59.17 3.75
C LYS A 560 -14.88 -59.33 3.36
N CYS A 561 -15.33 -58.58 2.35
CA CYS A 561 -16.63 -58.84 1.74
C CYS A 561 -16.56 -60.18 0.98
N GLN A 562 -17.17 -61.24 1.52
CA GLN A 562 -17.14 -62.59 0.93
C GLN A 562 -17.71 -62.63 -0.50
N VAL A 563 -18.59 -61.69 -0.86
CA VAL A 563 -19.25 -61.64 -2.18
C VAL A 563 -18.38 -60.95 -3.25
N LEU A 564 -17.46 -60.05 -2.86
CA LEU A 564 -16.76 -59.19 -3.84
C LEU A 564 -15.22 -59.34 -3.85
N LYS A 565 -14.61 -60.09 -2.92
CA LYS A 565 -13.13 -60.12 -2.76
C LYS A 565 -12.51 -58.71 -2.62
N ILE A 566 -13.26 -57.75 -2.07
CA ILE A 566 -12.80 -56.37 -1.81
C ILE A 566 -12.51 -56.23 -0.31
N ARG A 567 -11.36 -55.60 0.04
CA ARG A 567 -11.09 -55.13 1.41
C ARG A 567 -11.91 -53.86 1.67
N LEU A 568 -12.74 -53.86 2.71
CA LEU A 568 -13.65 -52.74 3.05
C LEU A 568 -13.00 -51.66 3.95
N LEU A 569 -11.67 -51.60 3.94
CA LEU A 569 -10.84 -50.88 4.92
C LEU A 569 -9.96 -49.84 4.24
N GLN A 570 -10.56 -48.88 3.54
CA GLN A 570 -9.80 -47.85 2.83
C GLN A 570 -9.80 -46.53 3.59
N VAL A 571 -8.60 -46.10 3.99
CA VAL A 571 -8.32 -44.72 4.40
C VAL A 571 -7.90 -43.94 3.17
N ILE A 572 -8.48 -42.76 2.98
CA ILE A 572 -8.00 -41.81 1.98
C ILE A 572 -7.42 -40.59 2.67
N TYR A 573 -6.17 -40.30 2.36
CA TYR A 573 -5.47 -39.11 2.79
C TYR A 573 -5.30 -38.16 1.59
N ILE A 574 -5.92 -36.99 1.67
CA ILE A 574 -5.90 -35.99 0.62
C ILE A 574 -4.91 -34.91 1.04
N ALA A 575 -3.87 -34.68 0.23
CA ALA A 575 -2.93 -33.60 0.48
C ALA A 575 -3.00 -32.58 -0.66
N PRO A 576 -2.95 -31.26 -0.36
CA PRO A 576 -3.17 -30.21 -1.37
C PRO A 576 -2.08 -30.16 -2.44
N LEU A 577 -0.89 -30.69 -2.16
CA LEU A 577 0.28 -30.62 -3.05
C LEU A 577 0.87 -32.01 -3.29
N LYS A 578 1.23 -32.29 -4.55
CA LYS A 578 1.93 -33.53 -4.96
C LYS A 578 3.22 -33.78 -4.17
N ALA A 579 3.95 -32.72 -3.81
CA ALA A 579 5.17 -32.83 -3.02
C ALA A 579 4.90 -33.43 -1.63
N LEU A 580 3.83 -32.99 -0.97
CA LEU A 580 3.40 -33.52 0.33
C LEU A 580 2.94 -34.98 0.20
N VAL A 581 2.25 -35.32 -0.89
CA VAL A 581 1.92 -36.72 -1.21
C VAL A 581 3.17 -37.58 -1.27
N ARG A 582 4.19 -37.18 -2.03
CA ARG A 582 5.44 -37.95 -2.19
C ARG A 582 6.21 -38.08 -0.87
N GLU A 583 6.32 -36.99 -0.10
CA GLU A 583 6.94 -37.01 1.22
C GLU A 583 6.25 -38.03 2.15
N ARG A 584 4.91 -37.97 2.22
CA ARG A 584 4.12 -38.90 3.04
C ARG A 584 4.17 -40.33 2.53
N MET A 585 4.18 -40.53 1.21
CA MET A 585 4.37 -41.85 0.61
C MET A 585 5.71 -42.47 1.02
N ILE A 586 6.80 -41.70 1.10
CA ILE A 586 8.12 -42.21 1.50
C ILE A 586 8.16 -42.52 3.01
N ASP A 587 7.64 -41.61 3.84
CA ASP A 587 7.59 -41.78 5.30
C ASP A 587 6.71 -42.96 5.71
N TRP A 588 5.43 -42.93 5.34
CA TRP A 588 4.47 -43.96 5.72
C TRP A 588 4.80 -45.32 5.11
N ARG A 589 5.39 -45.39 3.91
CA ARG A 589 5.83 -46.67 3.34
C ARG A 589 6.87 -47.36 4.21
N LYS A 590 7.84 -46.62 4.76
CA LYS A 590 8.90 -47.16 5.61
C LYS A 590 8.42 -47.40 7.04
N ARG A 591 7.67 -46.45 7.60
CA ARG A 591 7.27 -46.45 9.02
C ARG A 591 5.99 -47.25 9.25
N LEU A 592 4.88 -46.87 8.62
CA LEU A 592 3.57 -47.48 8.88
C LEU A 592 3.36 -48.80 8.12
N VAL A 593 3.56 -48.77 6.80
CA VAL A 593 3.15 -49.84 5.87
C VAL A 593 4.00 -51.09 6.05
N ALA A 594 5.33 -50.91 6.10
CA ALA A 594 6.26 -52.03 6.27
C ALA A 594 6.13 -52.72 7.64
N GLN A 595 5.87 -51.95 8.71
CA GLN A 595 5.77 -52.50 10.06
C GLN A 595 4.39 -53.10 10.38
N LEU A 596 3.32 -52.54 9.81
CA LEU A 596 1.94 -53.02 10.06
C LEU A 596 1.42 -54.01 9.01
N GLY A 597 2.24 -54.35 8.00
CA GLY A 597 1.85 -55.28 6.92
C GLY A 597 0.68 -54.80 6.07
N LYS A 598 0.47 -53.48 6.00
CA LYS A 598 -0.62 -52.85 5.23
C LYS A 598 -0.18 -52.56 3.79
N LYS A 599 -1.13 -52.22 2.91
CA LYS A 599 -0.86 -51.83 1.53
C LYS A 599 -1.20 -50.36 1.30
N MET A 600 -0.28 -49.64 0.68
CA MET A 600 -0.41 -48.22 0.41
C MET A 600 -0.23 -47.92 -1.07
N VAL A 601 -1.11 -47.09 -1.61
CA VAL A 601 -1.15 -46.70 -3.02
C VAL A 601 -1.16 -45.19 -3.17
N GLU A 602 -0.35 -44.70 -4.11
CA GLU A 602 -0.38 -43.30 -4.55
C GLU A 602 -1.37 -43.15 -5.70
N MET A 603 -2.16 -42.08 -5.66
CA MET A 603 -3.11 -41.74 -6.70
C MET A 603 -3.02 -40.24 -7.00
N THR A 604 -2.14 -39.89 -7.94
CA THR A 604 -1.89 -38.49 -8.33
C THR A 604 -2.21 -38.28 -9.81
N GLY A 605 -2.08 -37.05 -10.29
CA GLY A 605 -2.25 -36.75 -11.72
C GLY A 605 -1.29 -37.51 -12.65
N ASP A 606 -0.11 -37.88 -12.14
CA ASP A 606 0.95 -38.53 -12.93
C ASP A 606 0.92 -40.06 -12.81
N ILE A 607 0.26 -40.58 -11.77
CA ILE A 607 0.22 -42.01 -11.44
C ILE A 607 -1.24 -42.42 -11.22
N THR A 608 -1.78 -43.16 -12.18
CA THR A 608 -3.08 -43.84 -12.04
C THR A 608 -2.86 -45.29 -11.69
N PRO A 609 -3.14 -45.71 -10.45
CA PRO A 609 -2.99 -47.11 -10.07
C PRO A 609 -4.04 -47.98 -10.77
N ASP A 610 -3.68 -49.23 -11.02
CA ASP A 610 -4.62 -50.22 -11.53
C ASP A 610 -5.79 -50.43 -10.57
N LEU A 611 -6.97 -50.75 -11.10
CA LEU A 611 -8.16 -51.00 -10.29
C LEU A 611 -7.94 -52.11 -9.24
N VAL A 612 -7.15 -53.13 -9.59
CA VAL A 612 -6.77 -54.21 -8.66
C VAL A 612 -5.89 -53.69 -7.52
N ALA A 613 -4.93 -52.82 -7.82
CA ALA A 613 -4.07 -52.20 -6.81
C ALA A 613 -4.89 -51.32 -5.87
N LEU A 614 -5.81 -50.53 -6.42
CA LEU A 614 -6.71 -49.65 -5.66
C LEU A 614 -7.65 -50.44 -4.74
N LEU A 615 -8.25 -51.53 -5.20
CA LEU A 615 -9.14 -52.38 -4.39
C LEU A 615 -8.40 -53.17 -3.30
N SER A 616 -7.10 -53.37 -3.47
CA SER A 616 -6.25 -54.08 -2.50
C SER A 616 -5.56 -53.17 -1.48
N ALA A 617 -5.63 -51.86 -1.66
CA ALA A 617 -5.00 -50.86 -0.80
C ALA A 617 -5.78 -50.66 0.50
N ASP A 618 -5.06 -50.50 1.61
CA ASP A 618 -5.61 -50.11 2.91
C ASP A 618 -5.49 -48.59 3.13
N ILE A 619 -4.45 -47.97 2.55
CA ILE A 619 -4.22 -46.51 2.58
C ILE A 619 -4.04 -46.00 1.15
N ILE A 620 -4.81 -44.98 0.79
CA ILE A 620 -4.72 -44.29 -0.50
C ILE A 620 -4.32 -42.84 -0.22
N ILE A 621 -3.21 -42.38 -0.80
CA ILE A 621 -2.85 -40.95 -0.78
C ILE A 621 -3.18 -40.33 -2.14
N SER A 622 -3.92 -39.22 -2.13
CA SER A 622 -4.35 -38.53 -3.35
C SER A 622 -4.21 -37.01 -3.26
N THR A 623 -4.27 -36.33 -4.41
CA THR A 623 -4.52 -34.88 -4.47
C THR A 623 -6.03 -34.60 -4.59
N PRO A 624 -6.50 -33.38 -4.25
CA PRO A 624 -7.91 -33.03 -4.34
C PRO A 624 -8.49 -33.20 -5.75
N GLU A 625 -7.74 -32.81 -6.78
CA GLU A 625 -8.21 -32.86 -8.17
C GLU A 625 -8.41 -34.30 -8.63
N LYS A 626 -7.49 -35.20 -8.25
CA LYS A 626 -7.56 -36.61 -8.63
C LYS A 626 -8.66 -37.33 -7.87
N TRP A 627 -8.83 -37.00 -6.59
CA TRP A 627 -9.91 -37.53 -5.77
C TRP A 627 -11.27 -37.08 -6.30
N ASP A 628 -11.43 -35.79 -6.60
CA ASP A 628 -12.66 -35.21 -7.17
C ASP A 628 -13.05 -35.88 -8.49
N GLY A 629 -12.09 -36.04 -9.41
CA GLY A 629 -12.33 -36.73 -10.68
C GLY A 629 -12.83 -38.18 -10.51
N ILE A 630 -12.48 -38.84 -9.40
CA ILE A 630 -12.90 -40.22 -9.11
C ILE A 630 -14.23 -40.26 -8.38
N SER A 631 -14.46 -39.33 -7.46
CA SER A 631 -15.70 -39.24 -6.68
C SER A 631 -16.87 -38.74 -7.52
N ARG A 632 -16.68 -37.98 -8.61
CA ARG A 632 -17.78 -37.53 -9.49
C ARG A 632 -18.67 -38.66 -10.03
N SER A 633 -18.13 -39.85 -10.24
CA SER A 633 -18.87 -41.04 -10.70
C SER A 633 -19.10 -42.09 -9.59
N TRP A 634 -19.28 -41.63 -8.35
CA TRP A 634 -19.40 -42.51 -7.17
C TRP A 634 -20.53 -43.55 -7.30
N HIS A 635 -21.67 -43.21 -7.92
CA HIS A 635 -22.80 -44.12 -8.16
C HIS A 635 -22.40 -45.36 -8.98
N ASN A 636 -21.49 -45.19 -9.94
CA ASN A 636 -21.03 -46.27 -10.82
C ASN A 636 -19.83 -47.03 -10.22
N ARG A 637 -19.33 -46.61 -9.06
CA ARG A 637 -18.09 -47.09 -8.44
C ARG A 637 -18.36 -47.57 -7.02
N ALA A 638 -18.78 -48.82 -6.90
CA ALA A 638 -19.14 -49.43 -5.62
C ALA A 638 -18.02 -49.36 -4.54
N TYR A 639 -16.75 -49.29 -4.94
CA TYR A 639 -15.63 -49.14 -4.00
C TYR A 639 -15.60 -47.77 -3.31
N VAL A 640 -16.00 -46.70 -3.99
CA VAL A 640 -16.08 -45.35 -3.41
C VAL A 640 -17.16 -45.30 -2.33
N MET A 641 -18.31 -45.93 -2.58
CA MET A 641 -19.41 -45.94 -1.60
C MET A 641 -19.23 -46.92 -0.44
N LYS A 642 -18.65 -48.10 -0.71
CA LYS A 642 -18.70 -49.21 0.25
C LYS A 642 -17.37 -49.49 0.95
N ALA A 643 -16.24 -49.05 0.41
CA ALA A 643 -14.92 -49.40 0.93
C ALA A 643 -14.22 -48.28 1.73
N ILE A 644 -14.63 -47.02 1.57
CA ILE A 644 -14.01 -45.87 2.25
C ILE A 644 -14.64 -45.68 3.62
N ARG A 645 -13.78 -45.60 4.65
CA ARG A 645 -14.22 -45.47 6.04
C ARG A 645 -13.74 -44.19 6.72
N VAL A 646 -12.57 -43.69 6.31
CA VAL A 646 -11.99 -42.45 6.86
C VAL A 646 -11.42 -41.64 5.70
N VAL A 647 -11.77 -40.35 5.68
CA VAL A 647 -11.16 -39.36 4.79
C VAL A 647 -10.47 -38.32 5.65
N VAL A 648 -9.18 -38.14 5.41
CA VAL A 648 -8.35 -37.13 6.06
C VAL A 648 -8.00 -36.08 5.02
N TYR A 649 -8.29 -34.82 5.33
CA TYR A 649 -7.96 -33.65 4.53
C TYR A 649 -6.73 -32.93 5.08
#